data_AF-A0A401KBK7-F1
#
_entry.id   AF-A0A401KBK7-F1
#
_cell.length_a   1.000
_cell.length_b   1.000
_cell.length_c   1.000
_cell.angle_alpha   90.00
_cell.angle_beta   90.00
_cell.angle_gamma   90.00
#
_symmetry.space_group_name_H-M   'P 1'
#
loop_
_entity.id
_entity.type
_entity.pdbx_description
1 polymer ?
#
loop_
_entity_poly.entity_id
_entity_poly.type
_entity_poly.pdbx_seq_one_letter_code
_entity_poly.pdbx_strand_id
1 'polypeptide(L)'
;MSTLRQLYQKHRGKVSDKWDAYLSGYDAQFNPYRQQEIRLLEIGIQNGGSLEIWREYFPEAKKLIGCDINPECAKLHYDDPRITVVVGDANSDECERRILTHSDAFDIIIDDGSHTSTDIIRSFARYFSHLKHGGLYVVEDLHCSYWREYEGGLPHPYSSMSFLQRLTDIVNYEHWGIDKTRSEHLSRFANRYATVFNEQLLAEIHSVEFQNSLCLIRKASPEHNTLGPRVVAGDLETVTEGIRQLHATPLPCPPQQESGSLVGPASSREEQERTAPLESMFAATSPETRTLANRDLKIQLFIDSGLGYSESESITFPLHATLGIEHRKFDLTGKDKIQALRLDPINDSAILSINKVLLSTSLGEFDLLPHTITNCDAKIENVLFFENKDPIIYFDNLTSDLLSAATELIVEIEFLMVGQEARSASRQQTVAEKLKHNELLCSTMWQLSFALHKLRDSRVEQRRALQIIAESHEAAAKEAADTHAHQKAIYKQSLQLLTEQHASTLVEAKQREASLRNEHETLVRALQDAHALAINGLSEQNAHQQQHLESLIGQHASTLREAKERETSLKSEQEKLIFTLREEHASAINALETLNAHQNAAYEQQLKSLTTQLASALVEIKEREAALKSEQEKLVCALREEHTSAINALEGLNMKQHTAYEQRFLTITKEQVSDRARAMEREASLIEEQDNLNTTLRNEHAIAIEVKSRKITELESLLIKIRGCRGYKWFAWLNRAKLSNEL
;
A
#
# COMPACT_ATOMS: atom_id res chain seq x y z
N MET A 1 -19.84 -31.50 -8.82
CA MET A 1 -18.52 -30.87 -9.04
C MET A 1 -18.11 -30.14 -7.76
N SER A 2 -16.81 -30.01 -7.49
CA SER A 2 -16.33 -29.28 -6.30
C SER A 2 -16.71 -27.80 -6.37
N THR A 3 -17.13 -27.16 -5.28
CA THR A 3 -17.35 -25.71 -5.26
C THR A 3 -16.02 -24.96 -5.42
N LEU A 4 -16.03 -23.68 -5.83
CA LEU A 4 -14.80 -22.89 -5.95
C LEU A 4 -14.06 -22.83 -4.62
N ARG A 5 -14.81 -22.64 -3.53
CA ARG A 5 -14.27 -22.69 -2.15
C ARG A 5 -13.55 -24.01 -1.84
N GLN A 6 -14.11 -25.14 -2.25
CA GLN A 6 -13.47 -26.44 -2.05
C GLN A 6 -12.20 -26.59 -2.88
N LEU A 7 -12.14 -26.01 -4.08
CA LEU A 7 -10.92 -26.00 -4.89
C LEU A 7 -9.82 -25.18 -4.20
N TYR A 8 -10.12 -23.97 -3.73
CA TYR A 8 -9.18 -23.14 -2.96
C TYR A 8 -8.63 -23.86 -1.71
N GLN A 9 -9.49 -24.57 -0.95
CA GLN A 9 -9.06 -25.32 0.24
C GLN A 9 -8.14 -26.51 -0.09
N LYS A 10 -8.35 -27.16 -1.24
CA LYS A 10 -7.60 -28.34 -1.66
C LYS A 10 -6.36 -28.00 -2.49
N HIS A 11 -6.26 -26.79 -3.01
CA HIS A 11 -5.16 -26.35 -3.86
C HIS A 11 -3.81 -26.48 -3.15
N ARG A 12 -2.80 -26.99 -3.86
CA ARG A 12 -1.42 -27.19 -3.36
C ARG A 12 -0.35 -26.68 -4.35
N GLY A 13 -0.76 -25.91 -5.36
CA GLY A 13 0.11 -25.36 -6.37
C GLY A 13 0.53 -23.92 -6.08
N LYS A 14 0.58 -23.10 -7.12
CA LYS A 14 0.90 -21.67 -7.04
C LYS A 14 -0.10 -20.93 -6.14
N VAL A 15 0.37 -19.92 -5.43
CA VAL A 15 -0.47 -19.16 -4.48
C VAL A 15 -1.52 -18.36 -5.24
N SER A 16 -2.76 -18.40 -4.73
CA SER A 16 -3.87 -17.56 -5.17
C SER A 16 -4.46 -16.89 -3.94
N ASP A 17 -4.61 -15.58 -3.98
CA ASP A 17 -5.32 -14.80 -2.97
C ASP A 17 -6.74 -14.48 -3.45
N LYS A 18 -7.72 -14.49 -2.54
CA LYS A 18 -9.11 -14.14 -2.87
C LYS A 18 -9.92 -13.84 -1.61
N TRP A 19 -10.80 -12.86 -1.70
CA TRP A 19 -11.76 -12.59 -0.63
C TRP A 19 -12.78 -13.72 -0.49
N ASP A 20 -13.10 -14.08 0.75
CA ASP A 20 -14.02 -15.18 1.07
C ASP A 20 -15.39 -15.06 0.38
N ALA A 21 -15.92 -13.84 0.33
CA ALA A 21 -17.21 -13.53 -0.28
C ALA A 21 -17.21 -13.74 -1.80
N TYR A 22 -16.07 -13.54 -2.47
CA TYR A 22 -15.97 -13.69 -3.93
C TYR A 22 -16.15 -15.14 -4.34
N LEU A 23 -15.70 -16.10 -3.52
CA LEU A 23 -15.78 -17.53 -3.84
C LEU A 23 -17.23 -17.98 -4.07
N SER A 24 -18.17 -17.50 -3.25
CA SER A 24 -19.60 -17.76 -3.44
C SER A 24 -20.22 -16.96 -4.57
N GLY A 25 -19.80 -15.70 -4.76
CA GLY A 25 -20.27 -14.86 -5.86
C GLY A 25 -19.91 -15.46 -7.21
N TYR A 26 -18.65 -15.86 -7.36
CA TYR A 26 -18.16 -16.56 -8.54
C TYR A 26 -18.88 -17.89 -8.77
N ASP A 27 -19.08 -18.72 -7.74
CA ASP A 27 -19.77 -19.99 -7.92
C ASP A 27 -21.18 -19.82 -8.52
N ALA A 28 -21.95 -18.84 -8.05
CA ALA A 28 -23.30 -18.59 -8.58
C ALA A 28 -23.26 -18.13 -10.05
N GLN A 29 -22.29 -17.27 -10.39
CA GLN A 29 -22.24 -16.58 -11.67
C GLN A 29 -21.52 -17.40 -12.75
N PHE A 30 -20.56 -18.24 -12.37
CA PHE A 30 -19.74 -19.06 -13.27
C PHE A 30 -20.30 -20.45 -13.51
N ASN A 31 -21.20 -20.94 -12.65
CA ASN A 31 -21.79 -22.29 -12.79
C ASN A 31 -22.42 -22.56 -14.18
N PRO A 32 -23.10 -21.60 -14.86
CA PRO A 32 -23.62 -21.83 -16.21
C PRO A 32 -22.55 -22.16 -17.26
N TYR A 33 -21.32 -21.66 -17.09
CA TYR A 33 -20.19 -21.87 -18.01
C TYR A 33 -19.37 -23.12 -17.69
N ARG A 34 -19.65 -23.75 -16.55
CA ARG A 34 -18.76 -24.75 -15.93
C ARG A 34 -18.47 -25.97 -16.80
N GLN A 35 -19.40 -26.34 -17.68
CA GLN A 35 -19.30 -27.49 -18.59
C GLN A 35 -19.16 -27.06 -20.05
N GLN A 36 -18.87 -25.78 -20.30
CA GLN A 36 -18.72 -25.23 -21.63
C GLN A 36 -17.26 -25.09 -22.02
N GLU A 37 -17.01 -25.11 -23.33
CA GLU A 37 -15.70 -24.87 -23.91
C GLU A 37 -15.32 -23.38 -23.89
N ILE A 38 -15.04 -22.86 -22.69
CA ILE A 38 -14.81 -21.42 -22.51
C ILE A 38 -13.40 -20.97 -22.86
N ARG A 39 -13.29 -19.68 -23.17
CA ARG A 39 -12.02 -18.93 -23.16
C ARG A 39 -12.12 -17.83 -22.11
N LEU A 40 -11.16 -17.81 -21.19
CA LEU A 40 -11.10 -16.86 -20.08
C LEU A 40 -9.86 -15.99 -20.19
N LEU A 41 -10.04 -14.68 -19.97
CA LEU A 41 -8.96 -13.72 -19.73
C LEU A 41 -9.02 -13.26 -18.28
N GLU A 42 -7.88 -13.26 -17.59
CA GLU A 42 -7.67 -12.69 -16.27
C GLU A 42 -6.57 -11.62 -16.35
N ILE A 43 -6.90 -10.37 -16.02
CA ILE A 43 -5.97 -9.25 -15.93
C ILE A 43 -5.56 -9.13 -14.47
N GLY A 44 -4.26 -9.16 -14.19
CA GLY A 44 -3.70 -9.31 -12.85
C GLY A 44 -3.71 -10.77 -12.43
N ILE A 45 -2.54 -11.41 -12.38
CA ILE A 45 -2.43 -12.83 -11.98
C ILE A 45 -1.46 -13.06 -10.83
N GLN A 46 -0.57 -12.12 -10.52
CA GLN A 46 0.40 -12.22 -9.42
C GLN A 46 1.21 -13.54 -9.48
N ASN A 47 1.07 -14.41 -8.48
CA ASN A 47 1.72 -15.73 -8.44
C ASN A 47 1.06 -16.77 -9.35
N GLY A 48 -0.07 -16.44 -9.97
CA GLY A 48 -0.73 -17.23 -11.01
C GLY A 48 -1.45 -18.49 -10.52
N GLY A 49 -1.74 -18.59 -9.21
CA GLY A 49 -2.50 -19.70 -8.64
C GLY A 49 -3.97 -19.74 -9.08
N SER A 50 -4.57 -18.58 -9.35
CA SER A 50 -5.96 -18.47 -9.82
C SER A 50 -6.16 -19.24 -11.13
N LEU A 51 -5.22 -19.14 -12.08
CA LEU A 51 -5.24 -19.89 -13.34
C LEU A 51 -5.24 -21.42 -13.15
N GLU A 52 -4.54 -21.94 -12.14
CA GLU A 52 -4.56 -23.38 -11.82
C GLU A 52 -5.92 -23.81 -11.26
N ILE A 53 -6.53 -22.95 -10.46
CA ILE A 53 -7.86 -23.16 -9.89
C ILE A 53 -8.92 -23.05 -10.99
N TRP A 54 -8.82 -22.08 -11.90
CA TRP A 54 -9.75 -21.93 -13.04
C TRP A 54 -9.70 -23.13 -13.97
N ARG A 55 -8.53 -23.70 -14.21
CA ARG A 55 -8.36 -24.97 -14.94
C ARG A 55 -9.16 -26.11 -14.31
N GLU A 56 -9.17 -26.21 -12.98
CA GLU A 56 -9.95 -27.24 -12.28
C GLU A 56 -11.44 -26.90 -12.22
N TYR A 57 -11.78 -25.62 -12.14
CA TYR A 57 -13.15 -25.15 -12.11
C TYR A 57 -13.86 -25.37 -13.45
N PHE A 58 -13.16 -25.10 -14.54
CA PHE A 58 -13.60 -25.22 -15.93
C PHE A 58 -12.85 -26.34 -16.66
N PRO A 59 -13.23 -27.62 -16.43
CA PRO A 59 -12.50 -28.76 -16.98
C PRO A 59 -12.47 -28.78 -18.52
N GLU A 60 -13.44 -28.17 -19.19
CA GLU A 60 -13.54 -28.09 -20.65
C GLU A 60 -13.01 -26.76 -21.23
N ALA A 61 -12.37 -25.90 -20.42
CA ALA A 61 -11.82 -24.64 -20.92
C ALA A 61 -10.89 -24.88 -22.12
N LYS A 62 -11.03 -24.08 -23.18
CA LYS A 62 -10.14 -24.10 -24.35
C LYS A 62 -8.87 -23.30 -24.10
N LYS A 63 -9.01 -22.17 -23.40
CA LYS A 63 -7.90 -21.27 -23.11
C LYS A 63 -8.13 -20.50 -21.83
N LEU A 64 -7.09 -20.39 -21.02
CA LEU A 64 -7.02 -19.58 -19.81
C LEU A 64 -5.83 -18.64 -19.96
N ILE A 65 -6.08 -17.37 -20.21
CA ILE A 65 -5.05 -16.37 -20.50
C ILE A 65 -4.94 -15.47 -19.28
N GLY A 66 -3.75 -15.41 -18.69
CA GLY A 66 -3.40 -14.46 -17.65
C GLY A 66 -2.56 -13.33 -18.22
N CYS A 67 -2.84 -12.09 -17.83
CA CYS A 67 -2.02 -10.94 -18.15
C CYS A 67 -1.52 -10.26 -16.88
N ASP A 68 -0.22 -9.97 -16.79
CA ASP A 68 0.33 -9.21 -15.67
C ASP A 68 1.41 -8.23 -16.14
N ILE A 69 1.45 -7.04 -15.55
CA ILE A 69 2.47 -6.04 -15.86
C ILE A 69 3.83 -6.42 -15.27
N ASN A 70 3.87 -7.23 -14.20
CA ASN A 70 5.10 -7.62 -13.54
C ASN A 70 5.93 -8.57 -14.44
N PRO A 71 7.15 -8.18 -14.85
CA PRO A 71 8.00 -9.02 -15.70
C PRO A 71 8.34 -10.38 -15.09
N GLU A 72 8.32 -10.49 -13.77
CA GLU A 72 8.60 -11.73 -13.05
C GLU A 72 7.55 -12.82 -13.31
N CYS A 73 6.35 -12.46 -13.76
CA CYS A 73 5.32 -13.41 -14.16
C CYS A 73 5.75 -14.27 -15.38
N ALA A 74 6.78 -13.86 -16.11
CA ALA A 74 7.40 -14.68 -17.16
C ALA A 74 8.00 -15.99 -16.62
N LYS A 75 8.27 -16.07 -15.31
CA LYS A 75 8.78 -17.26 -14.62
C LYS A 75 7.68 -18.29 -14.31
N LEU A 76 6.42 -17.92 -14.50
CA LEU A 76 5.30 -18.82 -14.23
C LEU A 76 5.20 -19.87 -15.34
N HIS A 77 5.39 -21.12 -14.97
CA HIS A 77 5.29 -22.28 -15.87
C HIS A 77 4.10 -23.16 -15.48
N TYR A 78 3.36 -23.63 -16.47
CA TYR A 78 2.20 -24.48 -16.30
C TYR A 78 2.33 -25.70 -17.20
N ASP A 79 2.08 -26.89 -16.63
CA ASP A 79 2.07 -28.14 -17.39
C ASP A 79 0.84 -28.26 -18.31
N ASP A 80 -0.22 -27.51 -17.99
CA ASP A 80 -1.45 -27.51 -18.78
C ASP A 80 -1.33 -26.54 -19.97
N PRO A 81 -1.39 -27.03 -21.23
CA PRO A 81 -1.21 -26.20 -22.43
C PRO A 81 -2.36 -25.19 -22.66
N ARG A 82 -3.46 -25.33 -21.93
CA ARG A 82 -4.58 -24.38 -21.98
C ARG A 82 -4.25 -23.07 -21.29
N ILE A 83 -3.32 -23.07 -20.35
CA ILE A 83 -2.91 -21.87 -19.60
C ILE A 83 -1.83 -21.12 -20.37
N THR A 84 -1.93 -19.80 -20.45
CA THR A 84 -0.92 -18.95 -21.09
C THR A 84 -0.79 -17.63 -20.34
N VAL A 85 0.45 -17.17 -20.15
CA VAL A 85 0.75 -15.91 -19.50
C VAL A 85 1.28 -14.92 -20.53
N VAL A 86 0.69 -13.73 -20.55
CA VAL A 86 1.17 -12.57 -21.31
C VAL A 86 1.69 -11.53 -20.31
N VAL A 87 2.97 -11.22 -20.41
CA VAL A 87 3.59 -10.21 -19.54
C VAL A 87 3.56 -8.85 -20.24
N GLY A 88 2.94 -7.86 -19.62
CA GLY A 88 2.86 -6.48 -20.08
C GLY A 88 1.68 -5.73 -19.48
N ASP A 89 1.64 -4.42 -19.71
CA ASP A 89 0.49 -3.59 -19.35
C ASP A 89 -0.70 -3.95 -20.22
N ALA A 90 -1.76 -4.52 -19.64
CA ALA A 90 -2.99 -4.90 -20.33
C ALA A 90 -3.65 -3.70 -21.06
N ASN A 91 -3.38 -2.47 -20.66
CA ASN A 91 -3.92 -1.28 -21.30
C ASN A 91 -3.04 -0.74 -22.44
N SER A 92 -1.93 -1.41 -22.77
CA SER A 92 -1.08 -1.09 -23.92
C SER A 92 -1.50 -1.87 -25.18
N ASP A 93 -1.38 -1.21 -26.34
CA ASP A 93 -1.72 -1.82 -27.64
C ASP A 93 -0.84 -3.05 -27.95
N GLU A 94 0.42 -3.04 -27.50
CA GLU A 94 1.33 -4.18 -27.66
C GLU A 94 0.82 -5.40 -26.89
N CYS A 95 0.45 -5.21 -25.62
CA CYS A 95 0.01 -6.32 -24.78
C CYS A 95 -1.34 -6.85 -25.25
N GLU A 96 -2.27 -5.97 -25.62
CA GLU A 96 -3.56 -6.36 -26.21
C GLU A 96 -3.34 -7.26 -27.43
N ARG A 97 -2.52 -6.83 -28.41
CA ARG A 97 -2.26 -7.65 -29.60
C ARG A 97 -1.73 -9.03 -29.23
N ARG A 98 -0.85 -9.11 -28.23
CA ARG A 98 -0.30 -10.39 -27.73
C ARG A 98 -1.36 -11.25 -27.07
N ILE A 99 -2.23 -10.69 -26.23
CA ILE A 99 -3.38 -11.41 -25.66
C ILE A 99 -4.27 -11.95 -26.79
N LEU A 100 -4.58 -11.11 -27.78
CA LEU A 100 -5.46 -11.46 -28.89
C LEU A 100 -4.86 -12.51 -29.84
N THR A 101 -3.52 -12.69 -29.86
CA THR A 101 -2.92 -13.82 -30.60
C THR A 101 -3.32 -15.19 -30.04
N HIS A 102 -3.72 -15.25 -28.77
CA HIS A 102 -4.17 -16.48 -28.13
C HIS A 102 -5.68 -16.68 -28.22
N SER A 103 -6.45 -15.58 -28.23
CA SER A 103 -7.91 -15.59 -28.40
C SER A 103 -8.43 -14.19 -28.72
N ASP A 104 -9.22 -14.06 -29.76
CA ASP A 104 -9.90 -12.82 -30.16
C ASP A 104 -11.29 -12.63 -29.51
N ALA A 105 -11.83 -13.68 -28.89
CA ALA A 105 -13.14 -13.68 -28.25
C ALA A 105 -13.18 -14.47 -26.93
N PHE A 106 -13.77 -13.90 -25.89
CA PHE A 106 -13.80 -14.45 -24.53
C PHE A 106 -15.23 -14.71 -24.05
N ASP A 107 -15.39 -15.78 -23.27
CA ASP A 107 -16.63 -16.09 -22.58
C ASP A 107 -16.65 -15.41 -21.20
N ILE A 108 -15.48 -15.31 -20.56
CA ILE A 108 -15.28 -14.63 -19.28
C ILE A 108 -14.04 -13.74 -19.36
N ILE A 109 -14.16 -12.51 -18.86
CA ILE A 109 -13.04 -11.59 -18.64
C ILE A 109 -13.08 -11.16 -17.17
N ILE A 110 -11.96 -11.27 -16.46
CA ILE A 110 -11.80 -10.86 -15.07
C ILE A 110 -10.75 -9.76 -15.02
N ASP A 111 -11.10 -8.61 -14.45
CA ASP A 111 -10.21 -7.51 -14.15
C ASP A 111 -9.91 -7.48 -12.65
N ASP A 112 -8.78 -8.08 -12.29
CA ASP A 112 -8.19 -8.18 -10.95
C ASP A 112 -6.78 -7.54 -10.96
N GLY A 113 -6.63 -6.46 -11.73
CA GLY A 113 -5.36 -5.82 -12.05
C GLY A 113 -4.83 -4.86 -10.97
N SER A 114 -4.59 -3.59 -11.34
CA SER A 114 -4.05 -2.58 -10.41
C SER A 114 -5.10 -1.99 -9.47
N HIS A 115 -6.38 -2.22 -9.76
CA HIS A 115 -7.56 -1.65 -9.11
C HIS A 115 -7.64 -0.11 -9.18
N THR A 116 -6.77 0.56 -9.95
CA THR A 116 -6.88 1.99 -10.20
C THR A 116 -8.09 2.29 -11.09
N SER A 117 -8.74 3.43 -10.87
CA SER A 117 -9.91 3.81 -11.67
C SER A 117 -9.57 3.95 -13.16
N THR A 118 -8.40 4.52 -13.49
CA THR A 118 -7.90 4.63 -14.87
C THR A 118 -7.79 3.27 -15.55
N ASP A 119 -7.15 2.29 -14.89
CA ASP A 119 -6.89 1.00 -15.52
C ASP A 119 -8.17 0.19 -15.71
N ILE A 120 -9.06 0.15 -14.72
CA ILE A 120 -10.35 -0.55 -14.84
C ILE A 120 -11.17 0.01 -16.01
N ILE A 121 -11.25 1.34 -16.13
CA ILE A 121 -12.06 2.00 -17.17
C ILE A 121 -11.45 1.75 -18.56
N ARG A 122 -10.11 1.80 -18.67
CA ARG A 122 -9.39 1.49 -19.92
C ARG A 122 -9.52 0.03 -20.32
N SER A 123 -9.37 -0.89 -19.37
CA SER A 123 -9.53 -2.33 -19.59
C SER A 123 -10.94 -2.64 -20.07
N PHE A 124 -11.97 -2.06 -19.45
CA PHE A 124 -13.35 -2.23 -19.91
C PHE A 124 -13.54 -1.69 -21.33
N ALA A 125 -13.10 -0.46 -21.61
CA ALA A 125 -13.23 0.16 -22.93
C ALA A 125 -12.55 -0.68 -24.03
N ARG A 126 -11.43 -1.32 -23.70
CA ARG A 126 -10.63 -2.13 -24.62
C ARG A 126 -11.24 -3.53 -24.80
N TYR A 127 -11.42 -4.27 -23.72
CA TYR A 127 -11.69 -5.71 -23.76
C TYR A 127 -13.18 -6.08 -23.81
N PHE A 128 -14.11 -5.18 -23.49
CA PHE A 128 -15.55 -5.49 -23.57
C PHE A 128 -16.01 -5.82 -25.01
N SER A 129 -15.33 -5.26 -26.01
CA SER A 129 -15.55 -5.58 -27.43
C SER A 129 -15.27 -7.06 -27.76
N HIS A 130 -14.30 -7.66 -27.07
CA HIS A 130 -13.87 -9.05 -27.22
C HIS A 130 -14.68 -10.04 -26.37
N LEU A 131 -15.58 -9.55 -25.51
CA LEU A 131 -16.51 -10.43 -24.80
C LEU A 131 -17.60 -10.92 -25.76
N LYS A 132 -17.93 -12.22 -25.71
CA LYS A 132 -19.01 -12.80 -26.51
C LYS A 132 -20.39 -12.44 -25.94
N HIS A 133 -21.42 -12.52 -26.78
CA HIS A 133 -22.79 -12.54 -26.29
C HIS A 133 -23.02 -13.75 -25.38
N GLY A 134 -23.71 -13.51 -24.27
CA GLY A 134 -23.84 -14.46 -23.17
C GLY A 134 -22.61 -14.53 -22.26
N GLY A 135 -21.56 -13.76 -22.53
CA GLY A 135 -20.35 -13.70 -21.72
C GLY A 135 -20.45 -12.77 -20.51
N LEU A 136 -19.43 -12.83 -19.66
CA LEU A 136 -19.36 -12.11 -18.38
C LEU A 136 -18.03 -11.35 -18.22
N TYR A 137 -18.11 -10.03 -18.02
CA TYR A 137 -16.99 -9.20 -17.58
C TYR A 137 -17.09 -9.02 -16.06
N VAL A 138 -16.01 -9.23 -15.32
CA VAL A 138 -15.97 -9.09 -13.87
C VAL A 138 -14.89 -8.09 -13.48
N VAL A 139 -15.21 -7.18 -12.57
CA VAL A 139 -14.25 -6.23 -11.98
C VAL A 139 -14.16 -6.50 -10.49
N GLU A 140 -12.97 -6.79 -10.00
CA GLU A 140 -12.68 -7.06 -8.60
C GLU A 140 -12.18 -5.83 -7.84
N ASP A 141 -12.20 -5.95 -6.52
CA ASP A 141 -11.58 -5.01 -5.58
C ASP A 141 -12.03 -3.56 -5.72
N LEU A 142 -13.32 -3.37 -6.04
CA LEU A 142 -13.93 -2.05 -6.18
C LEU A 142 -13.97 -1.22 -4.91
N HIS A 143 -13.73 -1.81 -3.73
CA HIS A 143 -13.50 -1.05 -2.50
C HIS A 143 -12.33 -0.05 -2.64
N CYS A 144 -11.32 -0.34 -3.47
CA CYS A 144 -10.23 0.58 -3.81
C CYS A 144 -10.75 1.90 -4.42
N SER A 145 -11.88 1.89 -5.12
CA SER A 145 -12.50 3.08 -5.72
C SER A 145 -12.93 4.15 -4.72
N TYR A 146 -12.94 3.83 -3.42
CA TYR A 146 -13.21 4.78 -2.34
C TYR A 146 -11.95 5.40 -1.75
N TRP A 147 -10.77 4.98 -2.20
CA TRP A 147 -9.47 5.42 -1.70
C TRP A 147 -8.76 6.29 -2.72
N ARG A 148 -8.10 7.34 -2.23
CA ARG A 148 -7.45 8.35 -3.08
C ARG A 148 -6.30 7.75 -3.89
N GLU A 149 -5.60 6.79 -3.30
CA GLU A 149 -4.43 6.10 -3.86
C GLU A 149 -4.77 5.31 -5.14
N TYR A 150 -6.05 4.93 -5.30
CA TYR A 150 -6.59 4.23 -6.46
C TYR A 150 -7.49 5.15 -7.32
N GLU A 151 -7.24 6.45 -7.23
CA GLU A 151 -7.93 7.51 -7.99
C GLU A 151 -9.42 7.63 -7.66
N GLY A 152 -9.75 7.30 -6.41
CA GLY A 152 -11.10 7.22 -5.88
C GLY A 152 -11.43 8.23 -4.79
N GLY A 153 -12.56 7.99 -4.13
CA GLY A 153 -13.12 8.81 -3.05
C GLY A 153 -14.65 8.70 -2.97
N LEU A 154 -15.25 9.03 -1.82
CA LEU A 154 -16.70 9.01 -1.63
C LEU A 154 -17.29 10.43 -1.43
N PRO A 155 -18.03 11.00 -2.40
CA PRO A 155 -18.15 10.59 -3.81
C PRO A 155 -17.01 11.19 -4.67
N HIS A 156 -16.44 10.39 -5.57
CA HIS A 156 -15.47 10.85 -6.56
C HIS A 156 -16.02 10.66 -7.98
N PRO A 157 -16.28 11.73 -8.75
CA PRO A 157 -17.09 11.69 -9.97
C PRO A 157 -16.45 10.92 -11.15
N TYR A 158 -15.17 10.57 -11.02
CA TYR A 158 -14.40 9.86 -12.03
C TYR A 158 -13.91 8.48 -11.58
N SER A 159 -14.27 8.02 -10.37
CA SER A 159 -13.84 6.67 -9.93
C SER A 159 -14.45 5.57 -10.80
N SER A 160 -13.84 4.38 -10.80
CA SER A 160 -14.41 3.19 -11.44
C SER A 160 -15.81 2.87 -10.91
N MET A 161 -16.08 3.05 -9.61
CA MET A 161 -17.45 2.93 -9.08
C MET A 161 -18.44 3.91 -9.72
N SER A 162 -18.07 5.19 -9.89
CA SER A 162 -18.93 6.15 -10.60
C SER A 162 -19.11 5.82 -12.08
N PHE A 163 -18.09 5.24 -12.72
CA PHE A 163 -18.19 4.74 -14.09
C PHE A 163 -19.17 3.58 -14.20
N LEU A 164 -18.98 2.54 -13.38
CA LEU A 164 -19.83 1.34 -13.38
C LEU A 164 -21.28 1.67 -13.01
N GLN A 165 -21.50 2.64 -12.11
CA GLN A 165 -22.85 3.13 -11.81
C GLN A 165 -23.51 3.77 -13.03
N ARG A 166 -22.80 4.53 -13.86
CA ARG A 166 -23.37 5.09 -15.10
C ARG A 166 -23.67 4.03 -16.15
N LEU A 167 -23.07 2.84 -16.06
CA LEU A 167 -23.48 1.72 -16.92
C LEU A 167 -24.88 1.19 -16.59
N THR A 168 -25.40 1.41 -15.37
CA THR A 168 -26.78 1.04 -15.04
C THR A 168 -27.78 1.94 -15.76
N ASP A 169 -27.46 3.21 -15.96
CA ASP A 169 -28.27 4.12 -16.78
C ASP A 169 -28.34 3.62 -18.23
N ILE A 170 -27.22 3.09 -18.75
CA ILE A 170 -27.09 2.60 -20.13
C ILE A 170 -28.01 1.41 -20.41
N VAL A 171 -28.16 0.50 -19.44
CA VAL A 171 -29.11 -0.63 -19.54
C VAL A 171 -30.55 -0.11 -19.69
N ASN A 172 -30.85 1.09 -19.19
CA ASN A 172 -32.18 1.71 -19.21
C ASN A 172 -32.32 2.78 -20.30
N TYR A 173 -31.45 2.78 -21.30
CA TYR A 173 -31.35 3.84 -22.32
C TYR A 173 -32.67 4.21 -22.99
N GLU A 174 -33.53 3.23 -23.31
CA GLU A 174 -34.81 3.47 -24.00
C GLU A 174 -35.80 4.31 -23.17
N HIS A 175 -35.52 4.52 -21.88
CA HIS A 175 -36.37 5.26 -20.94
C HIS A 175 -35.88 6.68 -20.64
N TRP A 176 -34.78 7.13 -21.25
CA TRP A 176 -34.20 8.43 -20.94
C TRP A 176 -35.06 9.61 -21.37
N GLY A 177 -35.80 9.48 -22.47
CA GLY A 177 -36.71 10.54 -22.95
C GLY A 177 -36.01 11.85 -23.33
N ILE A 178 -34.70 11.79 -23.57
CA ILE A 178 -33.85 12.91 -23.99
C ILE A 178 -33.03 12.50 -25.23
N ASP A 179 -32.71 13.49 -26.07
CA ASP A 179 -31.84 13.30 -27.24
C ASP A 179 -30.36 13.32 -26.80
N LYS A 180 -29.95 12.23 -26.15
CA LYS A 180 -28.57 11.99 -25.69
C LYS A 180 -28.24 10.52 -25.91
N THR A 181 -27.07 10.24 -26.46
CA THR A 181 -26.57 8.87 -26.70
C THR A 181 -25.88 8.28 -25.46
N ARG A 182 -25.69 6.95 -25.43
CA ARG A 182 -24.96 6.28 -24.33
C ARG A 182 -23.50 6.74 -24.27
N SER A 183 -22.88 6.88 -25.44
CA SER A 183 -21.50 7.36 -25.57
C SER A 183 -21.34 8.79 -25.05
N GLU A 184 -22.28 9.70 -25.35
CA GLU A 184 -22.29 11.06 -24.78
C GLU A 184 -22.47 11.05 -23.25
N HIS A 185 -23.22 10.10 -22.70
CA HIS A 185 -23.35 9.93 -21.25
C HIS A 185 -22.03 9.56 -20.55
N LEU A 186 -21.15 8.84 -21.26
CA LEU A 186 -19.81 8.48 -20.78
C LEU A 186 -18.69 9.41 -21.24
N SER A 187 -18.99 10.46 -22.01
CA SER A 187 -18.01 11.38 -22.62
C SER A 187 -17.01 11.96 -21.62
N ARG A 188 -17.46 12.27 -20.38
CA ARG A 188 -16.59 12.78 -19.32
C ARG A 188 -15.48 11.78 -18.94
N PHE A 189 -15.76 10.47 -18.95
CA PHE A 189 -14.74 9.45 -18.73
C PHE A 189 -13.84 9.27 -19.95
N ALA A 190 -14.43 9.25 -21.15
CA ALA A 190 -13.70 9.14 -22.41
C ALA A 190 -12.61 10.22 -22.49
N ASN A 191 -12.99 11.47 -22.20
CA ASN A 191 -12.07 12.61 -22.18
C ASN A 191 -11.03 12.51 -21.05
N ARG A 192 -11.45 12.14 -19.84
CA ARG A 192 -10.55 12.08 -18.67
C ARG A 192 -9.48 11.01 -18.79
N TYR A 193 -9.84 9.86 -19.36
CA TYR A 193 -8.99 8.66 -19.41
C TYR A 193 -8.43 8.35 -20.79
N ALA A 194 -8.70 9.23 -21.77
CA ALA A 194 -8.29 9.09 -23.17
C ALA A 194 -8.74 7.74 -23.76
N THR A 195 -10.03 7.43 -23.61
CA THR A 195 -10.66 6.21 -24.13
C THR A 195 -11.81 6.54 -25.07
N VAL A 196 -12.28 5.53 -25.81
CA VAL A 196 -13.44 5.65 -26.69
C VAL A 196 -14.46 4.59 -26.27
N PHE A 197 -15.72 5.00 -26.10
CA PHE A 197 -16.83 4.09 -25.89
C PHE A 197 -17.72 4.09 -27.13
N ASN A 198 -17.78 2.95 -27.80
CA ASN A 198 -18.57 2.78 -29.01
C ASN A 198 -20.06 2.60 -28.67
N GLU A 199 -20.94 3.38 -29.30
CA GLU A 199 -22.39 3.37 -29.03
C GLU A 199 -23.02 1.98 -29.25
N GLN A 200 -22.62 1.27 -30.30
CA GLN A 200 -23.15 -0.07 -30.59
C GLN A 200 -22.74 -1.07 -29.51
N LEU A 201 -21.48 -1.05 -29.07
CA LEU A 201 -21.00 -1.90 -27.98
C LEU A 201 -21.69 -1.58 -26.64
N LEU A 202 -21.95 -0.31 -26.34
CA LEU A 202 -22.68 0.07 -25.13
C LEU A 202 -24.13 -0.45 -25.14
N ALA A 203 -24.75 -0.58 -26.31
CA ALA A 203 -26.07 -1.19 -26.45
C ALA A 203 -26.08 -2.71 -26.19
N GLU A 204 -24.92 -3.36 -26.17
CA GLU A 204 -24.77 -4.79 -25.86
C GLU A 204 -24.64 -5.08 -24.36
N ILE A 205 -24.59 -4.05 -23.50
CA ILE A 205 -24.62 -4.21 -22.04
C ILE A 205 -26.02 -4.66 -21.61
N HIS A 206 -26.13 -5.91 -21.17
CA HIS A 206 -27.40 -6.53 -20.78
C HIS A 206 -27.75 -6.24 -19.32
N SER A 207 -26.77 -6.39 -18.43
CA SER A 207 -26.98 -6.18 -16.99
C SER A 207 -25.68 -5.78 -16.31
N VAL A 208 -25.81 -5.02 -15.23
CA VAL A 208 -24.72 -4.64 -14.33
C VAL A 208 -25.14 -5.03 -12.91
N GLU A 209 -24.46 -6.00 -12.31
CA GLU A 209 -24.73 -6.51 -10.97
C GLU A 209 -23.58 -6.13 -10.03
N PHE A 210 -23.91 -5.51 -8.90
CA PHE A 210 -22.93 -5.20 -7.85
C PHE A 210 -23.07 -6.18 -6.68
N GLN A 211 -21.94 -6.70 -6.25
CA GLN A 211 -21.75 -7.33 -4.95
C GLN A 211 -20.71 -6.54 -4.17
N ASN A 212 -20.51 -6.83 -2.88
CA ASN A 212 -19.51 -6.10 -2.11
C ASN A 212 -18.14 -6.22 -2.78
N SER A 213 -17.58 -5.08 -3.22
CA SER A 213 -16.28 -4.99 -3.88
C SER A 213 -16.17 -5.72 -5.23
N LEU A 214 -17.29 -6.08 -5.87
CA LEU A 214 -17.32 -6.83 -7.14
C LEU A 214 -18.39 -6.25 -8.07
N CYS A 215 -18.09 -6.12 -9.36
CA CYS A 215 -19.09 -5.77 -10.38
C CYS A 215 -19.07 -6.79 -11.51
N LEU A 216 -20.25 -7.23 -11.93
CA LEU A 216 -20.43 -8.21 -12.99
C LEU A 216 -21.27 -7.60 -14.11
N ILE A 217 -20.74 -7.61 -15.33
CA ILE A 217 -21.38 -7.03 -16.51
C ILE A 217 -21.63 -8.15 -17.51
N ARG A 218 -22.91 -8.40 -17.83
CA ARG A 218 -23.30 -9.39 -18.83
C ARG A 218 -23.47 -8.71 -20.18
N LYS A 219 -23.05 -9.41 -21.23
CA LYS A 219 -23.20 -8.96 -22.60
C LYS A 219 -24.27 -9.77 -23.32
N ALA A 220 -25.17 -9.10 -24.03
CA ALA A 220 -26.16 -9.75 -24.90
C ALA A 220 -26.37 -8.88 -26.14
N SER A 221 -27.02 -9.44 -27.17
CA SER A 221 -27.32 -8.65 -28.36
C SER A 221 -28.32 -7.53 -28.05
N PRO A 222 -28.27 -6.38 -28.75
CA PRO A 222 -29.11 -5.23 -28.43
C PRO A 222 -30.61 -5.52 -28.44
N GLU A 223 -31.07 -6.50 -29.23
CA GLU A 223 -32.48 -6.91 -29.30
C GLU A 223 -32.97 -7.49 -27.97
N HIS A 224 -32.09 -8.14 -27.21
CA HIS A 224 -32.37 -8.71 -25.89
C HIS A 224 -32.22 -7.69 -24.75
N ASN A 225 -31.81 -6.46 -25.06
CA ASN A 225 -31.58 -5.39 -24.09
C ASN A 225 -32.68 -4.31 -24.13
N THR A 226 -33.83 -4.64 -24.74
CA THR A 226 -35.04 -3.79 -24.74
C THR A 226 -36.10 -4.40 -23.85
N LEU A 227 -36.96 -3.57 -23.26
CA LEU A 227 -38.08 -3.99 -22.40
C LEU A 227 -39.07 -4.87 -23.17
N GLY A 228 -39.18 -4.67 -24.49
CA GLY A 228 -40.11 -5.39 -25.34
C GLY A 228 -41.58 -5.00 -25.12
N PRO A 229 -42.51 -5.68 -25.83
CA PRO A 229 -43.93 -5.42 -25.69
C PRO A 229 -44.49 -6.00 -24.38
N ARG A 230 -45.55 -5.37 -23.87
CA ARG A 230 -46.23 -5.83 -22.65
C ARG A 230 -46.86 -7.23 -22.82
N VAL A 231 -46.65 -8.10 -21.83
CA VAL A 231 -47.32 -9.40 -21.73
C VAL A 231 -48.40 -9.33 -20.67
N VAL A 232 -49.67 -9.46 -21.07
CA VAL A 232 -50.83 -9.40 -20.16
C VAL A 232 -51.56 -10.73 -20.24
N ALA A 233 -51.89 -11.31 -19.09
CA ALA A 233 -52.57 -12.59 -18.96
C ALA A 233 -53.68 -12.51 -17.90
N GLY A 234 -54.75 -13.29 -18.08
CA GLY A 234 -55.94 -13.29 -17.22
C GLY A 234 -57.15 -12.61 -17.86
N ASP A 235 -58.34 -13.03 -17.42
CA ASP A 235 -59.60 -12.66 -18.09
C ASP A 235 -60.42 -11.58 -17.36
N LEU A 236 -60.21 -11.39 -16.06
CA LEU A 236 -61.02 -10.55 -15.17
C LEU A 236 -60.28 -9.25 -14.79
N GLU A 237 -60.96 -8.11 -14.99
CA GLU A 237 -60.45 -6.76 -14.66
C GLU A 237 -61.33 -6.06 -13.62
N THR A 238 -61.41 -6.62 -12.41
CA THR A 238 -62.37 -6.15 -11.38
C THR A 238 -62.02 -4.78 -10.79
N VAL A 239 -60.76 -4.35 -10.88
CA VAL A 239 -60.25 -3.14 -10.20
C VAL A 239 -59.89 -2.04 -11.19
N THR A 240 -59.10 -2.39 -12.21
CA THR A 240 -58.60 -1.46 -13.22
C THR A 240 -58.94 -2.02 -14.59
N GLU A 241 -59.88 -1.39 -15.28
CA GLU A 241 -60.30 -1.77 -16.63
C GLU A 241 -59.27 -1.36 -17.68
N GLY A 242 -59.19 -2.10 -18.79
CA GLY A 242 -58.41 -1.75 -19.98
C GLY A 242 -56.95 -2.22 -19.98
N ILE A 243 -56.49 -2.94 -18.97
CA ILE A 243 -55.13 -3.49 -18.89
C ILE A 243 -54.89 -4.56 -19.96
N ARG A 244 -55.89 -5.40 -20.24
CA ARG A 244 -55.88 -6.42 -21.30
C ARG A 244 -55.59 -5.83 -22.68
N GLN A 245 -56.03 -4.60 -22.93
CA GLN A 245 -55.79 -3.92 -24.20
C GLN A 245 -54.33 -3.51 -24.37
N LEU A 246 -53.55 -3.47 -23.28
CA LEU A 246 -52.13 -3.19 -23.31
C LEU A 246 -51.30 -4.42 -23.72
N HIS A 247 -51.90 -5.60 -23.91
CA HIS A 247 -51.14 -6.75 -24.40
C HIS A 247 -50.52 -6.46 -25.77
N ALA A 248 -49.26 -6.85 -25.94
CA ALA A 248 -48.45 -6.66 -27.13
C ALA A 248 -48.18 -5.18 -27.50
N THR A 249 -48.54 -4.21 -26.64
CA THR A 249 -48.23 -2.79 -26.90
C THR A 249 -46.86 -2.41 -26.32
N PRO A 250 -46.06 -1.57 -27.01
CA PRO A 250 -44.84 -0.99 -26.44
C PRO A 250 -45.17 0.07 -25.38
N LEU A 251 -44.18 0.45 -24.58
CA LEU A 251 -44.29 1.59 -23.66
C LEU A 251 -43.60 2.81 -24.27
N PRO A 252 -44.33 3.86 -24.69
CA PRO A 252 -43.70 5.08 -25.16
C PRO A 252 -43.00 5.79 -23.99
N CYS A 253 -41.74 6.15 -24.20
CA CYS A 253 -40.99 6.98 -23.25
C CYS A 253 -41.49 8.43 -23.34
N PRO A 254 -41.94 9.06 -22.23
CA PRO A 254 -42.32 10.46 -22.23
C PRO A 254 -41.11 11.37 -22.54
N PRO A 255 -41.23 12.36 -23.44
CA PRO A 255 -40.15 13.32 -23.67
C PRO A 255 -39.93 14.16 -22.41
N GLN A 256 -38.67 14.32 -21.98
CA GLN A 256 -38.31 15.10 -20.80
C GLN A 256 -38.03 16.58 -21.09
N GLN A 257 -38.37 17.06 -22.30
CA GLN A 257 -38.12 18.45 -22.72
C GLN A 257 -38.89 19.51 -21.91
N GLU A 258 -39.96 19.14 -21.19
CA GLU A 258 -40.78 20.06 -20.38
C GLU A 258 -40.62 19.89 -18.86
N SER A 259 -39.75 18.98 -18.40
CA SER A 259 -39.45 18.80 -16.98
C SER A 259 -38.52 19.92 -16.49
N GLY A 260 -39.06 21.12 -16.34
CA GLY A 260 -38.40 22.18 -15.58
C GLY A 260 -38.12 21.70 -14.15
N SER A 261 -36.85 21.44 -13.85
CA SER A 261 -36.24 21.48 -12.52
C SER A 261 -37.09 20.92 -11.37
N LEU A 262 -37.10 19.60 -11.20
CA LEU A 262 -37.35 18.99 -9.89
C LEU A 262 -36.15 18.10 -9.57
N VAL A 263 -35.24 18.66 -8.76
CA VAL A 263 -33.84 18.26 -8.54
C VAL A 263 -32.92 18.63 -9.70
N GLY A 264 -32.60 19.92 -9.81
CA GLY A 264 -31.28 20.25 -10.35
C GLY A 264 -30.24 19.55 -9.47
N PRO A 265 -29.28 18.79 -10.01
CA PRO A 265 -28.17 18.38 -9.17
C PRO A 265 -27.53 19.68 -8.72
N ALA A 266 -27.36 19.84 -7.41
CA ALA A 266 -26.65 20.96 -6.82
C ALA A 266 -25.19 21.08 -7.34
N SER A 267 -24.75 20.21 -8.25
CA SER A 267 -23.50 20.32 -8.99
C SER A 267 -23.61 21.00 -10.36
N SER A 268 -24.73 20.99 -11.10
CA SER A 268 -24.67 21.40 -12.52
C SER A 268 -24.45 22.89 -12.74
N ARG A 269 -24.89 23.76 -11.81
CA ARG A 269 -24.71 25.21 -11.94
C ARG A 269 -23.35 25.72 -11.43
N GLU A 270 -22.76 25.05 -10.46
CA GLU A 270 -21.38 25.34 -10.00
C GLU A 270 -20.30 24.65 -10.86
N GLU A 271 -20.69 23.72 -11.74
CA GLU A 271 -19.77 22.88 -12.53
C GLU A 271 -19.83 23.19 -14.04
N GLN A 272 -20.90 23.84 -14.55
CA GLN A 272 -20.93 24.41 -15.91
C GLN A 272 -20.04 25.66 -16.07
N GLU A 273 -19.76 26.40 -14.99
CA GLU A 273 -18.85 27.56 -15.03
C GLU A 273 -17.35 27.17 -14.92
N ARG A 274 -17.02 25.87 -14.77
CA ARG A 274 -15.64 25.43 -14.48
C ARG A 274 -14.81 24.97 -15.68
N THR A 275 -15.36 24.89 -16.89
CA THR A 275 -14.62 24.35 -18.07
C THR A 275 -15.01 24.96 -19.41
N ALA A 276 -15.40 26.22 -19.48
CA ALA A 276 -15.57 26.90 -20.77
C ALA A 276 -14.20 27.37 -21.32
N PRO A 277 -13.81 27.00 -22.56
CA PRO A 277 -12.67 27.62 -23.24
C PRO A 277 -12.93 29.12 -23.45
N LEU A 278 -11.89 29.94 -23.28
CA LEU A 278 -11.89 31.40 -23.42
C LEU A 278 -12.62 31.93 -24.68
N GLU A 279 -12.70 31.14 -25.76
CA GLU A 279 -13.33 31.51 -27.02
C GLU A 279 -14.88 31.63 -26.94
N SER A 280 -15.55 30.92 -26.03
CA SER A 280 -17.02 30.96 -25.97
C SER A 280 -17.58 32.16 -25.21
N MET A 281 -16.76 32.86 -24.40
CA MET A 281 -17.18 34.09 -23.70
C MET A 281 -17.27 35.30 -24.64
N PHE A 282 -16.51 35.31 -25.75
CA PHE A 282 -16.52 36.39 -26.74
C PHE A 282 -17.56 36.20 -27.86
N ALA A 283 -18.20 35.04 -27.96
CA ALA A 283 -19.11 34.71 -29.07
C ALA A 283 -20.59 35.07 -28.81
N ALA A 284 -20.97 35.43 -27.58
CA ALA A 284 -22.37 35.56 -27.18
C ALA A 284 -22.93 37.00 -27.12
N THR A 285 -22.16 38.02 -27.51
CA THR A 285 -22.66 39.41 -27.53
C THR A 285 -22.67 39.96 -28.95
N SER A 286 -23.83 39.84 -29.61
CA SER A 286 -24.17 40.67 -30.75
C SER A 286 -24.04 42.15 -30.37
N PRO A 287 -23.49 43.03 -31.24
CA PRO A 287 -23.30 44.45 -30.93
C PRO A 287 -24.63 45.20 -31.05
N GLU A 288 -25.55 44.97 -30.11
CA GLU A 288 -26.64 45.91 -29.87
C GLU A 288 -26.06 47.12 -29.16
N THR A 289 -25.84 48.17 -29.95
CA THR A 289 -25.33 49.48 -29.58
C THR A 289 -26.30 50.16 -28.61
N ARG A 290 -26.33 49.74 -27.34
CA ARG A 290 -26.96 50.52 -26.28
C ARG A 290 -26.03 51.67 -25.92
N THR A 291 -26.33 52.81 -26.52
CA THR A 291 -25.78 54.15 -26.25
C THR A 291 -25.18 54.32 -24.85
N LEU A 292 -23.85 54.21 -24.75
CA LEU A 292 -23.02 54.68 -23.62
C LEU A 292 -22.87 56.22 -23.61
N ALA A 293 -23.69 56.93 -24.39
CA ALA A 293 -23.55 58.35 -24.75
C ALA A 293 -23.73 59.37 -23.61
N ASN A 294 -23.82 58.94 -22.35
CA ASN A 294 -24.11 59.81 -21.20
C ASN A 294 -23.17 59.62 -20.00
N ARG A 295 -22.00 58.99 -20.20
CA ARG A 295 -20.97 58.84 -19.16
C ARG A 295 -19.80 59.78 -19.45
N ASP A 296 -19.41 60.57 -18.46
CA ASP A 296 -18.23 61.44 -18.50
C ASP A 296 -16.96 60.60 -18.33
N LEU A 297 -16.64 59.82 -19.37
CA LEU A 297 -15.47 58.95 -19.38
C LEU A 297 -14.23 59.76 -19.75
N LYS A 298 -13.12 59.51 -19.06
CA LYS A 298 -11.85 60.19 -19.33
C LYS A 298 -10.65 59.25 -19.20
N ILE A 299 -9.65 59.50 -20.02
CA ILE A 299 -8.30 58.94 -19.87
C ILE A 299 -7.38 60.05 -19.35
N GLN A 300 -6.56 59.73 -18.35
CA GLN A 300 -5.81 60.74 -17.62
C GLN A 300 -4.38 60.27 -17.34
N LEU A 301 -3.39 61.08 -17.72
CA LEU A 301 -1.99 60.86 -17.40
C LEU A 301 -1.58 61.79 -16.25
N PHE A 302 -1.18 61.23 -15.13
CA PHE A 302 -0.57 61.93 -14.01
C PHE A 302 0.95 61.96 -14.16
N ILE A 303 1.53 63.12 -13.87
CA ILE A 303 2.97 63.38 -13.92
C ILE A 303 3.39 63.75 -12.50
N ASP A 304 4.39 63.06 -11.95
CA ASP A 304 4.98 63.38 -10.66
C ASP A 304 6.30 64.14 -10.85
N SER A 305 6.35 65.39 -10.36
CA SER A 305 7.55 66.25 -10.37
C SER A 305 8.42 66.12 -9.11
N GLY A 306 8.07 65.22 -8.19
CA GLY A 306 8.71 65.02 -6.87
C GLY A 306 7.85 65.46 -5.69
N LEU A 307 6.60 65.85 -5.92
CA LEU A 307 5.61 66.23 -4.89
C LEU A 307 4.45 65.23 -4.79
N GLY A 308 4.47 64.16 -5.60
CA GLY A 308 3.40 63.18 -5.73
C GLY A 308 2.42 63.53 -6.86
N TYR A 309 1.57 62.57 -7.21
CA TYR A 309 0.56 62.76 -8.25
C TYR A 309 -0.52 63.77 -7.84
N SER A 310 -0.79 64.76 -8.69
CA SER A 310 -1.83 65.75 -8.49
C SER A 310 -2.67 65.98 -9.74
N GLU A 311 -3.95 66.32 -9.56
CA GLU A 311 -4.86 66.67 -10.66
C GLU A 311 -4.34 67.87 -11.48
N SER A 312 -3.70 68.85 -10.81
CA SER A 312 -3.14 70.04 -11.44
C SER A 312 -1.96 69.77 -12.37
N GLU A 313 -1.26 68.64 -12.18
CA GLU A 313 -0.12 68.24 -13.00
C GLU A 313 -0.48 67.15 -14.02
N SER A 314 -1.77 66.80 -14.13
CA SER A 314 -2.27 65.77 -15.05
C SER A 314 -2.66 66.31 -16.43
N ILE A 315 -2.67 65.42 -17.41
CA ILE A 315 -3.17 65.66 -18.76
C ILE A 315 -4.38 64.73 -18.97
N THR A 316 -5.55 65.31 -19.23
CA THR A 316 -6.81 64.57 -19.34
C THR A 316 -7.42 64.72 -20.73
N PHE A 317 -7.91 63.62 -21.29
CA PHE A 317 -8.71 63.62 -22.51
C PHE A 317 -10.08 62.98 -22.27
N PRO A 318 -11.17 63.50 -22.87
CA PRO A 318 -12.45 62.82 -22.85
C PRO A 318 -12.36 61.52 -23.67
N LEU A 319 -13.07 60.49 -23.21
CA LEU A 319 -13.29 59.24 -23.92
C LEU A 319 -14.74 59.20 -24.40
N HIS A 320 -14.91 59.00 -25.70
CA HIS A 320 -16.22 58.67 -26.26
C HIS A 320 -16.37 57.16 -26.19
N ALA A 321 -17.38 56.69 -25.46
CA ALA A 321 -17.55 55.29 -25.11
C ALA A 321 -17.85 54.39 -26.33
N THR A 322 -16.83 54.09 -27.12
CA THR A 322 -16.85 53.10 -28.19
C THR A 322 -15.87 52.00 -27.83
N LEU A 323 -16.35 50.76 -27.72
CA LEU A 323 -15.52 49.57 -27.69
C LEU A 323 -14.57 49.61 -28.91
N GLY A 324 -13.28 49.34 -28.70
CA GLY A 324 -12.26 49.43 -29.76
C GLY A 324 -10.96 50.10 -29.32
N ILE A 325 -10.09 50.39 -30.30
CA ILE A 325 -8.74 50.90 -30.09
C ILE A 325 -8.74 52.42 -29.91
N GLU A 326 -8.22 52.87 -28.77
CA GLU A 326 -7.96 54.27 -28.46
C GLU A 326 -6.47 54.55 -28.54
N HIS A 327 -6.11 55.47 -29.44
CA HIS A 327 -4.75 55.97 -29.60
C HIS A 327 -4.67 57.39 -29.04
N ARG A 328 -3.76 57.61 -28.08
CA ARG A 328 -3.57 58.90 -27.40
C ARG A 328 -2.11 59.30 -27.32
N LYS A 329 -1.89 60.60 -27.45
CA LYS A 329 -0.58 61.25 -27.35
C LYS A 329 -0.64 62.29 -26.24
N PHE A 330 0.27 62.18 -25.29
CA PHE A 330 0.41 63.10 -24.17
C PHE A 330 1.67 63.93 -24.36
N ASP A 331 1.51 65.24 -24.48
CA ASP A 331 2.61 66.19 -24.63
C ASP A 331 3.27 66.43 -23.27
N LEU A 332 4.54 66.04 -23.16
CA LEU A 332 5.36 66.21 -21.95
C LEU A 332 6.32 67.40 -22.08
N THR A 333 6.28 68.15 -23.19
CA THR A 333 7.16 69.30 -23.39
C THR A 333 6.92 70.39 -22.34
N GLY A 334 8.00 70.90 -21.75
CA GLY A 334 7.93 71.91 -20.70
C GLY A 334 7.54 71.39 -19.30
N LYS A 335 7.46 70.06 -19.10
CA LYS A 335 7.31 69.45 -17.78
C LYS A 335 8.70 69.19 -17.18
N ASP A 336 9.19 70.12 -16.37
CA ASP A 336 10.50 70.01 -15.73
C ASP A 336 10.49 68.99 -14.58
N LYS A 337 11.53 68.15 -14.49
CA LYS A 337 11.78 67.18 -13.40
C LYS A 337 10.74 66.06 -13.25
N ILE A 338 10.32 65.42 -14.34
CA ILE A 338 9.49 64.22 -14.28
C ILE A 338 10.23 63.11 -13.49
N GLN A 339 9.64 62.65 -12.39
CA GLN A 339 10.14 61.54 -11.58
C GLN A 339 9.35 60.25 -11.79
N ALA A 340 8.05 60.36 -12.07
CA ALA A 340 7.21 59.21 -12.37
C ALA A 340 6.01 59.58 -13.25
N LEU A 341 5.47 58.57 -13.93
CA LEU A 341 4.29 58.67 -14.78
C LEU A 341 3.27 57.61 -14.37
N ARG A 342 2.00 58.01 -14.30
CA ARG A 342 0.86 57.12 -14.02
C ARG A 342 -0.27 57.41 -15.00
N LEU A 343 -0.75 56.39 -15.69
CA LEU A 343 -1.89 56.46 -16.58
C LEU A 343 -3.12 55.83 -15.93
N ASP A 344 -4.21 56.58 -15.89
CA ASP A 344 -5.55 56.11 -15.55
C ASP A 344 -6.31 55.96 -16.88
N PRO A 345 -6.41 54.74 -17.43
CA PRO A 345 -6.92 54.53 -18.79
C PRO A 345 -8.41 54.87 -18.91
N ILE A 346 -9.18 54.77 -17.83
CA ILE A 346 -10.61 55.08 -17.77
C ILE A 346 -11.04 55.26 -16.31
N ASN A 347 -12.10 56.03 -16.05
CA ASN A 347 -12.72 56.24 -14.73
C ASN A 347 -13.98 55.37 -14.49
N ASP A 348 -13.98 54.15 -15.01
CA ASP A 348 -15.02 53.13 -14.78
C ASP A 348 -14.38 51.73 -14.83
N SER A 349 -15.12 50.68 -14.45
CA SER A 349 -14.67 49.30 -14.56
C SER A 349 -14.40 48.97 -16.03
N ALA A 350 -13.32 48.24 -16.34
CA ALA A 350 -12.96 47.95 -17.73
C ALA A 350 -12.20 46.63 -17.89
N ILE A 351 -12.35 46.05 -19.07
CA ILE A 351 -11.49 45.00 -19.59
C ILE A 351 -10.81 45.60 -20.83
N LEU A 352 -9.49 45.66 -20.80
CA LEU A 352 -8.72 46.33 -21.84
C LEU A 352 -7.43 45.59 -22.14
N SER A 353 -6.90 45.78 -23.35
CA SER A 353 -5.55 45.37 -23.71
C SER A 353 -4.70 46.59 -24.02
N ILE A 354 -3.45 46.58 -23.57
CA ILE A 354 -2.50 47.64 -23.90
C ILE A 354 -1.67 47.16 -25.08
N ASN A 355 -1.92 47.70 -26.25
CA ASN A 355 -1.25 47.29 -27.48
C ASN A 355 0.12 47.94 -27.60
N LYS A 356 0.27 49.18 -27.10
CA LYS A 356 1.48 49.97 -27.28
C LYS A 356 1.62 51.05 -26.22
N VAL A 357 2.83 51.22 -25.69
CA VAL A 357 3.22 52.40 -24.91
C VAL A 357 4.61 52.83 -25.34
N LEU A 358 4.73 53.96 -26.02
CA LEU A 358 6.03 54.53 -26.41
C LEU A 358 6.28 55.86 -25.73
N LEU A 359 7.46 56.01 -25.15
CA LEU A 359 7.98 57.28 -24.67
C LEU A 359 8.98 57.85 -25.69
N SER A 360 8.61 58.95 -26.32
CA SER A 360 9.51 59.71 -27.19
C SER A 360 10.35 60.65 -26.33
N THR A 361 11.66 60.63 -26.55
CA THR A 361 12.64 61.49 -25.88
C THR A 361 13.53 62.18 -26.91
N SER A 362 14.32 63.17 -26.48
CA SER A 362 15.38 63.77 -27.32
C SER A 362 16.49 62.78 -27.73
N LEU A 363 16.54 61.59 -27.10
CA LEU A 363 17.52 60.53 -27.36
C LEU A 363 16.96 59.38 -28.21
N GLY A 364 15.65 59.37 -28.50
CA GLY A 364 14.97 58.30 -29.25
C GLY A 364 13.62 57.88 -28.65
N GLU A 365 12.96 56.90 -29.26
CA GLU A 365 11.72 56.29 -28.77
C GLU A 365 12.02 55.05 -27.92
N PHE A 366 11.31 54.90 -26.80
CA PHE A 366 11.46 53.81 -25.85
C PHE A 366 10.13 53.11 -25.60
N ASP A 367 10.12 51.78 -25.72
CA ASP A 367 8.94 50.97 -25.40
C ASP A 367 8.80 50.78 -23.90
N LEU A 368 7.70 51.30 -23.34
CA LEU A 368 7.39 51.22 -21.92
C LEU A 368 6.42 50.09 -21.59
N LEU A 369 5.94 49.33 -22.58
CA LEU A 369 5.01 48.22 -22.33
C LEU A 369 5.59 47.16 -21.37
N PRO A 370 6.89 46.77 -21.45
CA PRO A 370 7.50 45.85 -20.47
C PRO A 370 7.61 46.43 -19.05
N HIS A 371 7.46 47.75 -18.91
CA HIS A 371 7.65 48.51 -17.68
C HIS A 371 6.32 48.88 -16.99
N THR A 372 5.19 48.34 -17.44
CA THR A 372 3.88 48.64 -16.86
C THR A 372 3.57 47.81 -15.61
N ILE A 373 3.15 48.48 -14.54
CA ILE A 373 2.57 47.88 -13.34
C ILE A 373 1.14 48.37 -13.20
N THR A 374 0.17 47.50 -12.92
CA THR A 374 -1.25 47.90 -12.89
C THR A 374 -1.96 47.36 -11.67
N ASN A 375 -3.08 48.00 -11.28
CA ASN A 375 -3.94 47.51 -10.20
C ASN A 375 -5.06 46.56 -10.69
N CYS A 376 -4.85 45.86 -11.82
CA CYS A 376 -5.84 44.94 -12.36
C CYS A 376 -6.16 43.80 -11.37
N ASP A 377 -7.42 43.40 -11.32
CA ASP A 377 -7.91 42.31 -10.47
C ASP A 377 -7.57 40.92 -11.04
N ALA A 378 -7.30 40.83 -12.34
CA ALA A 378 -6.78 39.66 -13.04
C ALA A 378 -6.05 40.07 -14.33
N LYS A 379 -5.10 39.25 -14.77
CA LYS A 379 -4.35 39.46 -16.02
C LYS A 379 -4.20 38.13 -16.76
N ILE A 380 -4.73 38.07 -17.98
CA ILE A 380 -4.57 36.94 -18.88
C ILE A 380 -3.81 37.44 -20.11
N GLU A 381 -2.59 36.95 -20.31
CA GLU A 381 -1.72 37.41 -21.39
C GLU A 381 -1.60 38.95 -21.40
N ASN A 382 -2.16 39.60 -22.42
CA ASN A 382 -2.13 41.05 -22.62
C ASN A 382 -3.45 41.75 -22.22
N VAL A 383 -4.43 41.00 -21.68
CA VAL A 383 -5.74 41.52 -21.29
C VAL A 383 -5.78 41.73 -19.78
N LEU A 384 -6.16 42.95 -19.39
CA LEU A 384 -6.24 43.42 -18.02
C LEU A 384 -7.72 43.55 -17.61
N PHE A 385 -8.05 42.98 -16.46
CA PHE A 385 -9.40 42.98 -15.91
C PHE A 385 -9.47 43.90 -14.70
N PHE A 386 -10.38 44.88 -14.72
CA PHE A 386 -10.59 45.82 -13.63
C PHE A 386 -12.07 45.77 -13.18
N GLU A 387 -12.31 45.18 -12.02
CA GLU A 387 -13.59 45.25 -11.30
C GLU A 387 -13.82 46.66 -10.76
N ASN A 388 -12.78 47.29 -10.22
CA ASN A 388 -12.86 48.63 -9.65
C ASN A 388 -12.98 49.71 -10.74
N LYS A 389 -13.55 50.86 -10.37
CA LYS A 389 -13.79 51.98 -11.27
C LYS A 389 -12.58 52.89 -11.49
N ASP A 390 -11.45 52.56 -10.87
CA ASP A 390 -10.22 53.32 -10.95
C ASP A 390 -9.07 52.41 -11.43
N PRO A 391 -9.09 51.94 -12.70
CA PRO A 391 -7.92 51.35 -13.34
C PRO A 391 -6.71 52.29 -13.28
N ILE A 392 -5.55 51.75 -12.92
CA ILE A 392 -4.29 52.49 -12.80
C ILE A 392 -3.16 51.68 -13.45
N ILE A 393 -2.34 52.36 -14.24
CA ILE A 393 -1.12 51.84 -14.87
C ILE A 393 0.05 52.76 -14.48
N TYR A 394 1.01 52.24 -13.73
CA TYR A 394 2.29 52.88 -13.44
C TYR A 394 3.34 52.42 -14.44
N PHE A 395 4.32 53.28 -14.72
CA PHE A 395 5.51 52.92 -15.48
C PHE A 395 6.72 52.90 -14.54
N ASP A 396 7.24 51.71 -14.25
CA ASP A 396 8.28 51.48 -13.25
C ASP A 396 9.67 51.26 -13.88
N ASN A 397 10.73 51.40 -13.07
CA ASN A 397 12.13 51.26 -13.50
C ASN A 397 12.59 52.23 -14.61
N LEU A 398 11.99 53.42 -14.69
CA LEU A 398 12.42 54.48 -15.60
C LEU A 398 13.58 55.27 -14.97
N THR A 399 14.68 55.44 -15.70
CA THR A 399 15.83 56.21 -15.21
C THR A 399 15.54 57.71 -15.22
N SER A 400 16.16 58.46 -14.30
CA SER A 400 16.05 59.93 -14.25
C SER A 400 16.48 60.58 -15.55
N ASP A 401 17.48 60.01 -16.23
CA ASP A 401 18.01 60.51 -17.49
C ASP A 401 17.00 60.33 -18.63
N LEU A 402 16.28 59.20 -18.65
CA LEU A 402 15.22 58.94 -19.62
C LEU A 402 14.03 59.88 -19.41
N LEU A 403 13.58 60.05 -18.16
CA LEU A 403 12.43 60.89 -17.82
C LEU A 403 12.71 62.38 -18.01
N SER A 404 13.94 62.83 -17.73
CA SER A 404 14.33 64.24 -17.97
C SER A 404 14.45 64.59 -19.46
N ALA A 405 14.60 63.59 -20.33
CA ALA A 405 14.64 63.75 -21.78
C ALA A 405 13.27 63.52 -22.46
N ALA A 406 12.21 63.20 -21.70
CA ALA A 406 10.89 62.85 -22.23
C ALA A 406 10.17 64.04 -22.86
N THR A 407 9.62 63.82 -24.07
CA THR A 407 8.89 64.85 -24.83
C THR A 407 7.44 64.45 -25.13
N GLU A 408 7.16 63.18 -25.36
CA GLU A 408 5.80 62.69 -25.69
C GLU A 408 5.61 61.27 -25.16
N LEU A 409 4.42 60.95 -24.63
CA LEU A 409 4.00 59.58 -24.34
C LEU A 409 2.86 59.20 -25.29
N ILE A 410 3.04 58.11 -26.04
CA ILE A 410 2.07 57.56 -26.98
C ILE A 410 1.52 56.27 -26.38
N VAL A 411 0.20 56.16 -26.30
CA VAL A 411 -0.49 55.00 -25.74
C VAL A 411 -1.55 54.51 -26.72
N GLU A 412 -1.58 53.20 -26.95
CA GLU A 412 -2.63 52.49 -27.68
C GLU A 412 -3.26 51.45 -26.77
N ILE A 413 -4.55 51.64 -26.46
CA ILE A 413 -5.33 50.76 -25.60
C ILE A 413 -6.58 50.31 -26.34
N GLU A 414 -6.83 49.01 -26.37
CA GLU A 414 -8.07 48.44 -26.85
C GLU A 414 -9.03 48.21 -25.69
N PHE A 415 -10.18 48.89 -25.70
CA PHE A 415 -11.26 48.66 -24.74
C PHE A 415 -12.15 47.52 -25.24
N LEU A 416 -12.01 46.35 -24.62
CA LEU A 416 -12.79 45.16 -24.92
C LEU A 416 -14.16 45.19 -24.25
N MET A 417 -14.24 45.76 -23.04
CA MET A 417 -15.48 45.89 -22.28
C MET A 417 -15.38 47.03 -21.26
N VAL A 418 -16.48 47.72 -20.98
CA VAL A 418 -16.52 48.80 -19.97
C VAL A 418 -17.80 48.75 -19.12
N GLY A 419 -17.75 49.34 -17.94
CA GLY A 419 -18.90 49.49 -17.05
C GLY A 419 -19.31 48.18 -16.34
N GLN A 420 -20.62 48.00 -16.16
CA GLN A 420 -21.15 46.92 -15.32
C GLN A 420 -20.87 45.52 -15.89
N GLU A 421 -20.79 45.38 -17.21
CA GLU A 421 -20.44 44.12 -17.86
C GLU A 421 -18.98 43.74 -17.59
N ALA A 422 -18.06 44.70 -17.74
CA ALA A 422 -16.65 44.53 -17.40
C ALA A 422 -16.46 44.16 -15.94
N ARG A 423 -17.22 44.78 -15.03
CA ARG A 423 -17.21 44.46 -13.61
C ARG A 423 -17.59 43.01 -13.34
N SER A 424 -18.70 42.55 -13.90
CA SER A 424 -19.17 41.18 -13.72
C SER A 424 -18.18 40.15 -14.27
N ALA A 425 -17.66 40.39 -15.47
CA ALA A 425 -16.69 39.50 -16.12
C ALA A 425 -15.34 39.47 -15.38
N SER A 426 -14.83 40.61 -14.91
CA SER A 426 -13.60 40.68 -14.10
C SER A 426 -13.75 39.88 -12.80
N ARG A 427 -14.90 39.99 -12.13
CA ARG A 427 -15.17 39.24 -10.91
C ARG A 427 -15.20 37.73 -11.11
N GLN A 428 -15.79 37.26 -12.22
CA GLN A 428 -15.77 35.84 -12.58
C GLN A 428 -14.34 35.35 -12.83
N GLN A 429 -13.55 36.14 -13.54
CA GLN A 429 -12.16 35.79 -13.85
C GLN A 429 -11.26 35.70 -12.61
N THR A 430 -11.36 36.67 -11.68
CA THR A 430 -10.58 36.62 -10.43
C THR A 430 -10.92 35.40 -9.57
N VAL A 431 -12.19 34.95 -9.58
CA VAL A 431 -12.61 33.72 -8.90
C VAL A 431 -12.00 32.49 -9.58
N ALA A 432 -11.98 32.44 -10.91
CA ALA A 432 -11.39 31.35 -11.67
C ALA A 432 -9.87 31.22 -11.45
N GLU A 433 -9.12 32.33 -11.40
CA GLU A 433 -7.67 32.31 -11.14
C GLU A 433 -7.34 31.84 -9.72
N LYS A 434 -8.10 32.30 -8.72
CA LYS A 434 -7.95 31.83 -7.32
C LYS A 434 -8.24 30.34 -7.18
N LEU A 435 -9.24 29.83 -7.92
CA LEU A 435 -9.55 28.40 -7.97
C LEU A 435 -8.42 27.60 -8.63
N LYS A 436 -7.88 28.08 -9.76
CA LYS A 436 -6.73 27.44 -10.44
C LYS A 436 -5.47 27.41 -9.58
N HIS A 437 -5.21 28.49 -8.83
CA HIS A 437 -4.11 28.53 -7.87
C HIS A 437 -4.33 27.54 -6.71
N ASN A 438 -5.55 27.42 -6.20
CA ASN A 438 -5.91 26.42 -5.19
C ASN A 438 -5.77 24.98 -5.72
N GLU A 439 -6.13 24.71 -6.98
CA GLU A 439 -5.92 23.39 -7.60
C GLU A 439 -4.42 23.06 -7.72
N LEU A 440 -3.58 24.03 -8.08
CA LEU A 440 -2.13 23.86 -8.11
C LEU A 440 -1.57 23.61 -6.69
N LEU A 441 -2.05 24.35 -5.69
CA LEU A 441 -1.67 24.14 -4.29
C LEU A 441 -2.08 22.75 -3.81
N CYS A 442 -3.30 22.31 -4.13
CA CYS A 442 -3.80 20.97 -3.83
C CYS A 442 -2.98 19.88 -4.52
N SER A 443 -2.57 20.09 -5.78
CA SER A 443 -1.69 19.16 -6.51
C SER A 443 -0.30 19.05 -5.87
N THR A 444 0.29 20.17 -5.47
CA THR A 444 1.60 20.19 -4.78
C THR A 444 1.51 19.55 -3.39
N MET A 445 0.44 19.83 -2.64
CA MET A 445 0.14 19.16 -1.37
C MET A 445 -0.09 17.66 -1.55
N TRP A 446 -0.71 17.24 -2.65
CA TRP A 446 -0.91 15.84 -2.98
C TRP A 446 0.42 15.14 -3.26
N GLN A 447 1.31 15.75 -4.04
CA GLN A 447 2.66 15.22 -4.30
C GLN A 447 3.49 15.07 -3.02
N LEU A 448 3.43 16.07 -2.11
CA LEU A 448 4.09 16.01 -0.80
C LEU A 448 3.48 14.94 0.10
N SER A 449 2.15 14.81 0.11
CA SER A 449 1.44 13.79 0.90
C SER A 449 1.74 12.38 0.41
N PHE A 450 1.84 12.19 -0.92
CA PHE A 450 2.23 10.94 -1.56
C PHE A 450 3.68 10.55 -1.26
N ALA A 451 4.61 11.52 -1.29
CA ALA A 451 6.00 11.30 -0.91
C ALA A 451 6.12 10.91 0.58
N LEU A 452 5.35 11.56 1.46
CA LEU A 452 5.29 11.22 2.90
C LEU A 452 4.66 9.84 3.15
N HIS A 453 3.65 9.45 2.38
CA HIS A 453 3.04 8.11 2.47
C HIS A 453 4.00 7.03 2.00
N LYS A 454 4.70 7.20 0.87
CA LYS A 454 5.75 6.24 0.44
C LYS A 454 6.84 6.05 1.49
N LEU A 455 7.25 7.13 2.18
CA LEU A 455 8.23 7.05 3.26
C LEU A 455 7.68 6.34 4.51
N ARG A 456 6.39 6.51 4.81
CA ARG A 456 5.71 5.82 5.91
C ARG A 456 5.51 4.33 5.61
N ASP A 457 5.09 3.98 4.40
CA ASP A 457 4.85 2.61 3.97
C ASP A 457 6.16 1.82 3.92
N SER A 458 7.24 2.43 3.43
CA SER A 458 8.58 1.84 3.51
C SER A 458 9.02 1.55 4.95
N ARG A 459 8.67 2.41 5.92
CA ARG A 459 8.93 2.18 7.35
C ARG A 459 8.04 1.10 7.96
N VAL A 460 6.79 0.97 7.50
CA VAL A 460 5.86 -0.09 7.95
C VAL A 460 6.29 -1.44 7.39
N GLU A 461 6.72 -1.50 6.13
CA GLU A 461 7.27 -2.70 5.50
C GLU A 461 8.60 -3.12 6.15
N GLN A 462 9.49 -2.17 6.47
CA GLN A 462 10.71 -2.47 7.24
C GLN A 462 10.39 -3.02 8.63
N ARG A 463 9.38 -2.48 9.33
CA ARG A 463 8.95 -3.04 10.64
C ARG A 463 8.32 -4.41 10.51
N ARG A 464 7.50 -4.65 9.48
CA ARG A 464 6.92 -5.97 9.20
C ARG A 464 7.99 -7.00 8.84
N ALA A 465 8.97 -6.63 8.02
CA ALA A 465 10.11 -7.50 7.70
C ALA A 465 10.93 -7.85 8.95
N LEU A 466 11.21 -6.87 9.81
CA LEU A 466 11.90 -7.10 11.09
C LEU A 466 11.09 -7.98 12.04
N GLN A 467 9.76 -7.84 12.05
CA GLN A 467 8.88 -8.67 12.88
C GLN A 467 8.81 -10.12 12.36
N ILE A 468 8.69 -10.33 11.05
CA ILE A 468 8.72 -11.67 10.43
C ILE A 468 10.07 -12.34 10.69
N ILE A 469 11.18 -11.61 10.60
CA ILE A 469 12.51 -12.12 10.94
C ILE A 469 12.59 -12.49 12.42
N ALA A 470 12.08 -11.65 13.34
CA ALA A 470 12.07 -11.94 14.77
C ALA A 470 11.24 -13.20 15.11
N GLU A 471 10.03 -13.32 14.54
CA GLU A 471 9.13 -14.47 14.73
C GLU A 471 9.75 -15.76 14.15
N SER A 472 10.42 -15.66 12.99
CA SER A 472 11.15 -16.79 12.38
C SER A 472 12.35 -17.23 13.23
N HIS A 473 13.10 -16.28 13.80
CA HIS A 473 14.21 -16.59 14.71
C HIS A 473 13.73 -17.24 16.01
N GLU A 474 12.61 -16.78 16.57
CA GLU A 474 12.03 -17.36 17.78
C GLU A 474 11.49 -18.78 17.54
N ALA A 475 10.84 -19.01 16.39
CA ALA A 475 10.41 -20.35 15.97
C ALA A 475 11.60 -21.30 15.78
N ALA A 476 12.67 -20.85 15.11
CA ALA A 476 13.88 -21.65 14.91
C ALA A 476 14.62 -21.94 16.23
N ALA A 477 14.67 -20.97 17.16
CA ALA A 477 15.26 -21.16 18.48
C ALA A 477 14.46 -22.19 19.32
N LYS A 478 13.13 -22.17 19.22
CA LYS A 478 12.26 -23.14 19.87
C LYS A 478 12.43 -24.55 19.30
N GLU A 479 12.48 -24.69 17.98
CA GLU A 479 12.72 -25.98 17.31
C GLU A 479 14.10 -26.55 17.65
N ALA A 480 15.13 -25.71 17.73
CA ALA A 480 16.47 -26.11 18.18
C ALA A 480 16.48 -26.56 19.65
N ALA A 481 15.75 -25.85 20.53
CA ALA A 481 15.62 -26.21 21.93
C ALA A 481 14.87 -27.55 22.14
N ASP A 482 13.79 -27.77 21.39
CA ASP A 482 13.01 -29.01 21.41
C ASP A 482 13.83 -30.19 20.87
N THR A 483 14.60 -29.98 19.80
CA THR A 483 15.52 -30.98 19.23
C THR A 483 16.62 -31.35 20.22
N HIS A 484 17.22 -30.36 20.88
CA HIS A 484 18.24 -30.58 21.91
C HIS A 484 17.67 -31.29 23.15
N ALA A 485 16.45 -30.94 23.57
CA ALA A 485 15.76 -31.62 24.67
C ALA A 485 15.46 -33.09 24.31
N HIS A 486 15.05 -33.36 23.07
CA HIS A 486 14.82 -34.71 22.56
C HIS A 486 16.12 -35.54 22.53
N GLN A 487 17.21 -34.98 21.99
CA GLN A 487 18.52 -35.64 21.99
C GLN A 487 19.04 -35.93 23.41
N LYS A 488 18.85 -34.99 24.34
CA LYS A 488 19.21 -35.17 25.76
C LYS A 488 18.40 -36.28 26.43
N ALA A 489 17.11 -36.43 26.06
CA ALA A 489 16.28 -37.53 26.54
C ALA A 489 16.75 -38.89 26.01
N ILE A 490 17.09 -38.98 24.71
CA ILE A 490 17.66 -40.20 24.09
C ILE A 490 18.99 -40.56 24.74
N TYR A 491 19.87 -39.57 24.96
CA TYR A 491 21.17 -39.78 25.62
C TYR A 491 21.00 -40.31 27.05
N LYS A 492 20.07 -39.73 27.83
CA LYS A 492 19.78 -40.18 29.19
C LYS A 492 19.21 -41.60 29.22
N GLN A 493 18.34 -41.95 28.27
CA GLN A 493 17.77 -43.29 28.16
C GLN A 493 18.84 -44.32 27.74
N SER A 494 19.74 -43.94 26.83
CA SER A 494 20.87 -44.77 26.40
C SER A 494 21.87 -45.01 27.55
N LEU A 495 22.16 -43.98 28.35
CA LEU A 495 23.03 -44.08 29.52
C LEU A 495 22.42 -45.00 30.59
N GLN A 496 21.09 -44.94 30.77
CA GLN A 496 20.38 -45.80 31.71
C GLN A 496 20.42 -47.28 31.27
N LEU A 497 20.17 -47.56 29.98
CA LEU A 497 20.31 -48.90 29.39
C LEU A 497 21.73 -49.46 29.54
N LEU A 498 22.76 -48.65 29.29
CA LEU A 498 24.16 -49.01 29.50
C LEU A 498 24.48 -49.31 30.97
N THR A 499 23.92 -48.52 31.89
CA THR A 499 24.12 -48.72 33.33
C THR A 499 23.44 -50.01 33.82
N GLU A 500 22.24 -50.32 33.30
CA GLU A 500 21.51 -51.54 33.60
C GLU A 500 22.21 -52.78 33.01
N GLN A 501 22.73 -52.69 31.78
CA GLN A 501 23.57 -53.75 31.19
C GLN A 501 24.83 -53.99 32.02
N HIS A 502 25.55 -52.93 32.40
CA HIS A 502 26.78 -53.05 33.19
C HIS A 502 26.53 -53.62 34.59
N ALA A 503 25.38 -53.29 35.22
CA ALA A 503 24.96 -53.87 36.48
C ALA A 503 24.64 -55.37 36.35
N SER A 504 23.99 -55.79 35.25
CA SER A 504 23.74 -57.20 34.94
C SER A 504 25.04 -58.00 34.82
N THR A 505 26.01 -57.50 34.05
CA THR A 505 27.32 -58.16 33.87
C THR A 505 28.10 -58.24 35.18
N LEU A 506 27.97 -57.24 36.06
CA LEU A 506 28.61 -57.22 37.38
C LEU A 506 27.99 -58.25 38.35
N VAL A 507 26.67 -58.47 38.26
CA VAL A 507 25.96 -59.49 39.05
C VAL A 507 26.36 -60.89 38.59
N GLU A 508 26.44 -61.13 37.28
CA GLU A 508 26.92 -62.39 36.72
C GLU A 508 28.38 -62.68 37.10
N ALA A 509 29.25 -61.66 37.07
CA ALA A 509 30.64 -61.78 37.51
C ALA A 509 30.76 -62.12 39.01
N LYS A 510 29.95 -61.48 39.88
CA LYS A 510 29.91 -61.76 41.32
C LYS A 510 29.30 -63.13 41.66
N GLN A 511 28.32 -63.59 40.89
CA GLN A 511 27.75 -64.95 41.05
C GLN A 511 28.77 -66.03 40.65
N ARG A 512 29.59 -65.77 39.61
CA ARG A 512 30.67 -66.66 39.17
C ARG A 512 31.81 -66.72 40.18
N GLU A 513 32.16 -65.58 40.80
CA GLU A 513 33.14 -65.50 41.90
C GLU A 513 32.65 -66.24 43.16
N ALA A 514 31.37 -66.09 43.53
CA ALA A 514 30.76 -66.79 44.66
C ALA A 514 30.69 -68.31 44.46
N SER A 515 30.40 -68.78 43.24
CA SER A 515 30.41 -70.20 42.88
C SER A 515 31.79 -70.84 43.06
N LEU A 516 32.84 -70.14 42.61
CA LEU A 516 34.23 -70.59 42.75
C LEU A 516 34.71 -70.59 44.21
N ARG A 517 34.23 -69.65 45.02
CA ARG A 517 34.53 -69.59 46.47
C ARG A 517 33.88 -70.74 47.25
N ASN A 518 32.66 -71.12 46.88
CA ASN A 518 31.92 -72.20 47.54
C ASN A 518 32.49 -73.60 47.20
N GLU A 519 32.95 -73.81 45.97
CA GLU A 519 33.71 -75.02 45.59
C GLU A 519 35.03 -75.13 46.36
N HIS A 520 35.74 -74.01 46.56
CA HIS A 520 36.98 -73.97 47.33
C HIS A 520 36.76 -74.29 48.83
N GLU A 521 35.74 -73.71 49.47
CA GLU A 521 35.43 -74.01 50.89
C GLU A 521 34.95 -75.45 51.11
N THR A 522 34.25 -76.04 50.13
CA THR A 522 33.81 -77.44 50.20
C THR A 522 34.99 -78.41 50.08
N LEU A 523 35.96 -78.11 49.21
CA LEU A 523 37.21 -78.87 49.08
C LEU A 523 38.11 -78.76 50.32
N VAL A 524 38.18 -77.59 50.94
CA VAL A 524 39.00 -77.35 52.14
C VAL A 524 38.41 -78.07 53.37
N ARG A 525 37.08 -78.09 53.54
CA ARG A 525 36.43 -78.85 54.64
C ARG A 525 36.54 -80.37 54.44
N ALA A 526 36.39 -80.87 53.22
CA ALA A 526 36.57 -82.31 52.93
C ALA A 526 38.02 -82.79 53.18
N LEU A 527 39.02 -81.94 52.91
CA LEU A 527 40.43 -82.20 53.22
C LEU A 527 40.74 -82.14 54.72
N GLN A 528 40.13 -81.22 55.46
CA GLN A 528 40.32 -81.09 56.91
C GLN A 528 39.66 -82.24 57.69
N ASP A 529 38.49 -82.71 57.25
CA ASP A 529 37.79 -83.84 57.86
C ASP A 529 38.46 -85.20 57.54
N ALA A 530 39.04 -85.34 56.33
CA ALA A 530 39.87 -86.50 55.97
C ALA A 530 41.21 -86.55 56.75
N HIS A 531 41.79 -85.39 57.07
CA HIS A 531 43.03 -85.29 57.86
C HIS A 531 42.81 -85.62 59.35
N ALA A 532 41.66 -85.22 59.92
CA ALA A 532 41.34 -85.48 61.33
C ALA A 532 41.04 -86.96 61.62
N LEU A 533 40.50 -87.70 60.65
CA LEU A 533 40.23 -89.15 60.74
C LEU A 533 41.47 -90.02 60.44
N ALA A 534 42.45 -89.50 59.71
CA ALA A 534 43.69 -90.21 59.36
C ALA A 534 44.78 -90.13 60.45
N ILE A 535 44.76 -89.11 61.32
CA ILE A 535 45.82 -88.86 62.31
C ILE A 535 45.68 -89.70 63.60
N ASN A 536 44.50 -90.27 63.89
CA ASN A 536 44.24 -90.99 65.15
C ASN A 536 44.23 -92.53 65.07
N GLY A 537 44.59 -93.13 63.93
CA GLY A 537 44.43 -94.59 63.74
C GLY A 537 45.63 -95.38 63.24
N LEU A 538 46.68 -94.76 62.70
CA LEU A 538 47.70 -95.50 61.95
C LEU A 538 49.14 -95.01 62.22
N SER A 539 49.45 -94.81 63.50
CA SER A 539 50.79 -95.07 64.02
C SER A 539 50.96 -96.59 64.09
N GLU A 540 51.81 -97.14 63.19
CA GLU A 540 52.34 -98.52 63.18
C GLU A 540 51.51 -99.62 62.44
N GLN A 541 51.69 -99.77 61.11
CA GLN A 541 52.23 -100.99 60.46
C GLN A 541 51.90 -101.13 58.95
N ASN A 542 52.98 -101.32 58.17
CA ASN A 542 53.12 -102.13 56.95
C ASN A 542 52.56 -101.70 55.58
N ALA A 543 53.46 -101.10 54.79
CA ALA A 543 54.00 -101.59 53.52
C ALA A 543 53.17 -102.63 52.70
N HIS A 544 52.38 -102.17 51.71
CA HIS A 544 52.39 -102.71 50.32
C HIS A 544 51.55 -101.91 49.27
N GLN A 545 51.43 -100.58 49.32
CA GLN A 545 50.62 -99.83 48.32
C GLN A 545 51.25 -98.51 47.82
N GLN A 546 52.54 -98.51 47.48
CA GLN A 546 53.23 -97.30 47.00
C GLN A 546 53.42 -97.23 45.47
N GLN A 547 52.93 -98.18 44.67
CA GLN A 547 53.17 -98.19 43.21
C GLN A 547 51.99 -97.69 42.34
N HIS A 548 50.80 -97.43 42.92
CA HIS A 548 49.66 -96.88 42.17
C HIS A 548 49.49 -95.36 42.34
N LEU A 549 50.02 -94.78 43.43
CA LEU A 549 49.92 -93.35 43.72
C LEU A 549 50.80 -92.50 42.79
N GLU A 550 51.99 -93.01 42.42
CA GLU A 550 52.97 -92.25 41.62
C GLU A 550 52.53 -92.04 40.15
N SER A 551 51.71 -92.95 39.59
CA SER A 551 51.18 -92.81 38.22
C SER A 551 50.06 -91.76 38.11
N LEU A 552 49.26 -91.58 39.15
CA LEU A 552 48.14 -90.63 39.18
C LEU A 552 48.60 -89.19 39.47
N ILE A 553 49.65 -89.03 40.28
CA ILE A 553 50.25 -87.72 40.60
C ILE A 553 50.93 -87.11 39.36
N GLY A 554 51.56 -87.95 38.51
CA GLY A 554 52.21 -87.48 37.27
C GLY A 554 51.24 -86.94 36.22
N GLN A 555 50.07 -87.56 36.05
CA GLN A 555 49.07 -87.11 35.07
C GLN A 555 48.36 -85.82 35.49
N HIS A 556 48.07 -85.64 36.78
CA HIS A 556 47.43 -84.42 37.27
C HIS A 556 48.35 -83.20 37.33
N ALA A 557 49.65 -83.39 37.56
CA ALA A 557 50.61 -82.28 37.55
C ALA A 557 50.81 -81.66 36.15
N SER A 558 50.66 -82.47 35.09
CA SER A 558 50.73 -82.02 33.68
C SER A 558 49.57 -81.11 33.32
N THR A 559 48.34 -81.56 33.58
CA THR A 559 47.11 -80.83 33.22
C THR A 559 46.95 -79.52 34.00
N LEU A 560 47.43 -79.49 35.25
CA LEU A 560 47.39 -78.27 36.08
C LEU A 560 48.40 -77.21 35.61
N ARG A 561 49.52 -77.62 35.01
CA ARG A 561 50.55 -76.71 34.49
C ARG A 561 50.07 -76.03 33.19
N GLU A 562 49.50 -76.82 32.27
CA GLU A 562 48.92 -76.31 31.01
C GLU A 562 47.71 -75.39 31.25
N ALA A 563 46.89 -75.68 32.26
CA ALA A 563 45.75 -74.83 32.62
C ALA A 563 46.21 -73.48 33.21
N LYS A 564 47.24 -73.47 34.07
CA LYS A 564 47.80 -72.24 34.64
C LYS A 564 48.49 -71.36 33.59
N GLU A 565 49.18 -71.96 32.61
CA GLU A 565 49.82 -71.22 31.51
C GLU A 565 48.80 -70.60 30.54
N ARG A 566 47.67 -71.27 30.28
CA ARG A 566 46.56 -70.70 29.52
C ARG A 566 45.85 -69.56 30.25
N GLU A 567 45.66 -69.67 31.56
CA GLU A 567 45.02 -68.61 32.35
C GLU A 567 45.86 -67.32 32.39
N THR A 568 47.19 -67.44 32.54
CA THR A 568 48.09 -66.27 32.52
C THR A 568 48.20 -65.66 31.12
N SER A 569 48.19 -66.47 30.06
CA SER A 569 48.14 -65.98 28.68
C SER A 569 46.86 -65.18 28.39
N LEU A 570 45.69 -65.70 28.78
CA LEU A 570 44.40 -65.06 28.57
C LEU A 570 44.24 -63.75 29.37
N LYS A 571 44.74 -63.71 30.61
CA LYS A 571 44.76 -62.47 31.41
C LYS A 571 45.64 -61.39 30.76
N SER A 572 46.81 -61.76 30.25
CA SER A 572 47.70 -60.82 29.56
C SER A 572 47.08 -60.27 28.27
N GLU A 573 46.37 -61.12 27.52
CA GLU A 573 45.69 -60.72 26.28
C GLU A 573 44.48 -59.81 26.54
N GLN A 574 43.73 -60.09 27.60
CA GLN A 574 42.61 -59.26 28.04
C GLN A 574 43.08 -57.87 28.53
N GLU A 575 44.19 -57.79 29.27
CA GLU A 575 44.76 -56.51 29.70
C GLU A 575 45.29 -55.68 28.53
N LYS A 576 45.91 -56.32 27.53
CA LYS A 576 46.32 -55.65 26.28
C LYS A 576 45.13 -55.10 25.52
N LEU A 577 44.05 -55.88 25.37
CA LEU A 577 42.84 -55.46 24.66
C LEU A 577 42.14 -54.28 25.36
N ILE A 578 42.06 -54.31 26.69
CA ILE A 578 41.50 -53.20 27.49
C ILE A 578 42.37 -51.94 27.37
N PHE A 579 43.69 -52.09 27.30
CA PHE A 579 44.60 -50.96 27.09
C PHE A 579 44.44 -50.33 25.71
N THR A 580 44.41 -51.14 24.64
CA THR A 580 44.20 -50.67 23.26
C THR A 580 42.85 -49.97 23.08
N LEU A 581 41.78 -50.55 23.63
CA LEU A 581 40.44 -49.95 23.59
C LEU A 581 40.38 -48.60 24.31
N ARG A 582 41.11 -48.43 25.42
CA ARG A 582 41.18 -47.14 26.14
C ARG A 582 41.94 -46.07 25.36
N GLU A 583 43.02 -46.42 24.68
CA GLU A 583 43.76 -45.49 23.82
C GLU A 583 42.95 -45.06 22.60
N GLU A 584 42.25 -45.99 21.94
CA GLU A 584 41.37 -45.69 20.81
C GLU A 584 40.19 -44.81 21.23
N HIS A 585 39.58 -45.08 22.39
CA HIS A 585 38.50 -44.23 22.93
C HIS A 585 39.00 -42.82 23.29
N ALA A 586 40.18 -42.71 23.91
CA ALA A 586 40.77 -41.41 24.24
C ALA A 586 41.13 -40.62 22.97
N SER A 587 41.65 -41.29 21.94
CA SER A 587 41.93 -40.68 20.63
C SER A 587 40.66 -40.20 19.93
N ALA A 588 39.58 -40.98 19.96
CA ALA A 588 38.29 -40.62 19.38
C ALA A 588 37.63 -39.43 20.10
N ILE A 589 37.69 -39.40 21.44
CA ILE A 589 37.19 -38.26 22.23
C ILE A 589 37.97 -36.99 21.89
N ASN A 590 39.30 -37.07 21.82
CA ASN A 590 40.14 -35.91 21.52
C ASN A 590 39.93 -35.41 20.07
N ALA A 591 39.70 -36.32 19.11
CA ALA A 591 39.37 -35.96 17.73
C ALA A 591 38.00 -35.26 17.63
N LEU A 592 37.00 -35.72 18.39
CA LEU A 592 35.67 -35.09 18.44
C LEU A 592 35.70 -33.72 19.13
N GLU A 593 36.46 -33.58 20.22
CA GLU A 593 36.67 -32.30 20.89
C GLU A 593 37.38 -31.30 19.97
N THR A 594 38.38 -31.77 19.21
CA THR A 594 39.09 -30.95 18.23
C THR A 594 38.17 -30.52 17.07
N LEU A 595 37.32 -31.41 16.56
CA LEU A 595 36.36 -31.09 15.50
C LEU A 595 35.32 -30.06 15.97
N ASN A 596 34.81 -30.22 17.19
CA ASN A 596 33.86 -29.28 17.79
C ASN A 596 34.51 -27.90 18.03
N ALA A 597 35.77 -27.86 18.47
CA ALA A 597 36.53 -26.62 18.61
C ALA A 597 36.73 -25.88 17.27
N HIS A 598 37.03 -26.61 16.18
CA HIS A 598 37.18 -26.01 14.85
C HIS A 598 35.86 -25.48 14.29
N GLN A 599 34.74 -26.20 14.49
CA GLN A 599 33.42 -25.72 14.06
C GLN A 599 32.99 -24.49 14.85
N ASN A 600 33.19 -24.46 16.17
CA ASN A 600 32.86 -23.30 17.00
C ASN A 600 33.71 -22.08 16.63
N ALA A 601 35.01 -22.25 16.36
CA ALA A 601 35.88 -21.16 15.90
C ALA A 601 35.43 -20.61 14.52
N ALA A 602 34.99 -21.47 13.60
CA ALA A 602 34.46 -21.06 12.29
C ALA A 602 33.15 -20.26 12.43
N TYR A 603 32.25 -20.69 13.33
CA TYR A 603 31.01 -19.96 13.62
C TYR A 603 31.28 -18.61 14.26
N GLU A 604 32.19 -18.52 15.23
CA GLU A 604 32.59 -17.25 15.85
C GLU A 604 33.19 -16.28 14.82
N GLN A 605 33.99 -16.78 13.87
CA GLN A 605 34.56 -15.96 12.80
C GLN A 605 33.49 -15.43 11.84
N GLN A 606 32.49 -16.25 11.48
CA GLN A 606 31.34 -15.81 10.68
C GLN A 606 30.50 -14.76 11.43
N LEU A 607 30.20 -15.00 12.71
CA LEU A 607 29.45 -14.07 13.55
C LEU A 607 30.16 -12.72 13.65
N LYS A 608 31.48 -12.73 13.82
CA LYS A 608 32.30 -11.51 13.85
C LYS A 608 32.31 -10.77 12.51
N SER A 609 32.33 -11.50 11.38
CA SER A 609 32.23 -10.92 10.04
C SER A 609 30.86 -10.26 9.80
N LEU A 610 29.77 -10.94 10.14
CA LEU A 610 28.41 -10.42 10.03
C LEU A 610 28.19 -9.21 10.95
N THR A 611 28.69 -9.25 12.19
CA THR A 611 28.61 -8.12 13.13
C THR A 611 29.35 -6.90 12.58
N THR A 612 30.49 -7.11 11.93
CA THR A 612 31.27 -6.03 11.32
C THR A 612 30.54 -5.42 10.11
N GLN A 613 29.92 -6.26 9.26
CA GLN A 613 29.11 -5.80 8.13
C GLN A 613 27.87 -5.02 8.59
N LEU A 614 27.19 -5.49 9.65
CA LEU A 614 26.04 -4.81 10.23
C LEU A 614 26.43 -3.45 10.83
N ALA A 615 27.57 -3.37 11.51
CA ALA A 615 28.08 -2.12 12.05
C ALA A 615 28.42 -1.11 10.93
N SER A 616 29.01 -1.56 9.82
CA SER A 616 29.29 -0.72 8.65
C SER A 616 28.00 -0.20 8.01
N ALA A 617 27.01 -1.06 7.80
CA ALA A 617 25.72 -0.68 7.24
C ALA A 617 24.97 0.34 8.13
N LEU A 618 25.05 0.18 9.46
CA LEU A 618 24.47 1.14 10.42
C LEU A 618 25.14 2.52 10.37
N VAL A 619 26.44 2.57 10.09
CA VAL A 619 27.16 3.84 9.90
C VAL A 619 26.72 4.52 8.60
N GLU A 620 26.66 3.79 7.49
CA GLU A 620 26.17 4.33 6.20
C GLU A 620 24.73 4.85 6.29
N ILE A 621 23.85 4.15 7.01
CA ILE A 621 22.47 4.59 7.23
C ILE A 621 22.44 5.90 8.03
N LYS A 622 23.23 6.00 9.11
CA LYS A 622 23.32 7.23 9.93
C LYS A 622 23.88 8.41 9.15
N GLU A 623 24.86 8.20 8.30
CA GLU A 623 25.41 9.25 7.43
C GLU A 623 24.37 9.73 6.40
N ARG A 624 23.57 8.81 5.86
CA ARG A 624 22.51 9.14 4.90
C ARG A 624 21.33 9.86 5.55
N GLU A 625 20.97 9.49 6.79
CA GLU A 625 20.00 10.23 7.60
C GLU A 625 20.48 11.65 7.93
N ALA A 626 21.76 11.83 8.26
CA ALA A 626 22.34 13.14 8.50
C ALA A 626 22.35 14.02 7.23
N ALA A 627 22.66 13.43 6.07
CA ALA A 627 22.61 14.12 4.78
C ALA A 627 21.19 14.59 4.43
N LEU A 628 20.20 13.71 4.58
CA LEU A 628 18.78 14.02 4.38
C LEU A 628 18.29 15.13 5.32
N LYS A 629 18.72 15.09 6.59
CA LYS A 629 18.37 16.13 7.57
C LYS A 629 18.97 17.49 7.19
N SER A 630 20.22 17.52 6.73
CA SER A 630 20.85 18.74 6.24
C SER A 630 20.17 19.29 4.99
N GLU A 631 19.75 18.43 4.08
CA GLU A 631 19.01 18.82 2.87
C GLU A 631 17.62 19.38 3.21
N GLN A 632 16.93 18.76 4.17
CA GLN A 632 15.66 19.25 4.71
C GLN A 632 15.82 20.62 5.38
N GLU A 633 16.87 20.82 6.18
CA GLU A 633 17.15 22.12 6.82
C GLU A 633 17.45 23.22 5.79
N LYS A 634 18.18 22.90 4.69
CA LYS A 634 18.39 23.83 3.58
C LYS A 634 17.08 24.20 2.88
N LEU A 635 16.20 23.23 2.63
CA LEU A 635 14.90 23.48 2.01
C LEU A 635 14.00 24.36 2.90
N VAL A 636 14.02 24.12 4.22
CA VAL A 636 13.27 24.92 5.19
C VAL A 636 13.81 26.35 5.28
N CYS A 637 15.14 26.54 5.20
CA CYS A 637 15.72 27.88 5.12
C CYS A 637 15.34 28.60 3.83
N ALA A 638 15.41 27.95 2.66
CA ALA A 638 15.00 28.54 1.39
C ALA A 638 13.52 28.96 1.40
N LEU A 639 12.64 28.11 1.94
CA LEU A 639 11.23 28.43 2.13
C LEU A 639 11.02 29.60 3.10
N ARG A 640 11.81 29.71 4.17
CA ARG A 640 11.74 30.85 5.09
C ARG A 640 12.23 32.15 4.45
N GLU A 641 13.24 32.10 3.59
CA GLU A 641 13.73 33.28 2.86
C GLU A 641 12.72 33.77 1.82
N GLU A 642 12.07 32.87 1.08
CA GLU A 642 10.95 33.22 0.21
C GLU A 642 9.77 33.79 0.99
N HIS A 643 9.40 33.16 2.11
CA HIS A 643 8.29 33.62 2.95
C HIS A 643 8.59 34.96 3.63
N THR A 644 9.84 35.21 4.02
CA THR A 644 10.27 36.50 4.59
C THR A 644 10.34 37.57 3.51
N SER A 645 10.76 37.25 2.28
CA SER A 645 10.67 38.16 1.14
C SER A 645 9.21 38.49 0.80
N ALA A 646 8.30 37.52 0.88
CA ALA A 646 6.87 37.73 0.68
C ALA A 646 6.25 38.60 1.80
N ILE A 647 6.65 38.40 3.05
CA ILE A 647 6.22 39.25 4.18
C ILE A 647 6.79 40.67 4.04
N ASN A 648 8.06 40.85 3.71
CA ASN A 648 8.64 42.17 3.49
C ASN A 648 8.03 42.88 2.27
N ALA A 649 7.64 42.15 1.23
CA ALA A 649 6.88 42.68 0.10
C ALA A 649 5.46 43.12 0.51
N LEU A 650 4.83 42.40 1.46
CA LEU A 650 3.53 42.76 2.03
C LEU A 650 3.61 43.92 3.04
N GLU A 651 4.69 44.03 3.81
CA GLU A 651 4.94 45.13 4.77
C GLU A 651 5.35 46.42 4.05
N GLY A 652 6.04 46.31 2.90
CA GLY A 652 6.32 47.45 2.01
C GLY A 652 5.07 48.03 1.34
N LEU A 653 3.97 47.28 1.29
CA LEU A 653 2.71 47.66 0.66
C LEU A 653 1.75 48.45 1.56
N ASN A 654 2.07 48.74 2.84
CA ASN A 654 1.13 49.53 3.65
C ASN A 654 1.76 50.36 4.78
N MET A 655 2.28 51.55 4.42
CA MET A 655 2.40 52.68 5.34
C MET A 655 1.54 53.85 4.86
N LYS A 656 0.25 53.84 5.22
CA LYS A 656 -0.57 54.99 5.66
C LYS A 656 -2.05 54.58 5.68
N GLN A 657 -2.49 54.03 6.83
CA GLN A 657 -3.77 54.28 7.51
C GLN A 657 -4.07 53.16 8.53
N HIS A 658 -3.37 53.18 9.67
CA HIS A 658 -3.93 52.69 10.94
C HIS A 658 -4.94 53.74 11.41
N THR A 659 -6.09 53.44 12.00
CA THR A 659 -6.17 53.07 13.43
C THR A 659 -7.63 52.74 13.76
N ALA A 660 -8.10 51.51 13.49
CA ALA A 660 -9.39 51.02 14.01
C ALA A 660 -9.51 49.48 13.95
N TYR A 661 -8.87 48.84 12.97
CA TYR A 661 -8.97 47.39 12.75
C TYR A 661 -8.02 46.53 13.60
N GLU A 662 -6.96 47.15 14.13
CA GLU A 662 -5.85 46.42 14.74
C GLU A 662 -6.17 45.84 16.13
N GLN A 663 -7.02 46.49 16.93
CA GLN A 663 -7.36 45.96 18.26
C GLN A 663 -8.33 44.77 18.23
N ARG A 664 -9.07 44.59 17.12
CA ARG A 664 -10.01 43.47 16.97
C ARG A 664 -9.36 42.23 16.35
N PHE A 665 -8.41 42.42 15.44
CA PHE A 665 -7.73 41.31 14.77
C PHE A 665 -6.65 40.65 15.64
N LEU A 666 -5.92 41.43 16.45
CA LEU A 666 -4.88 40.91 17.34
C LEU A 666 -5.41 40.07 18.52
N THR A 667 -6.67 40.27 18.91
CA THR A 667 -7.31 39.51 19.99
C THR A 667 -7.77 38.13 19.50
N ILE A 668 -8.30 38.05 18.27
CA ILE A 668 -8.81 36.80 17.67
C ILE A 668 -7.67 35.87 17.24
N THR A 669 -6.56 36.42 16.72
CA THR A 669 -5.40 35.61 16.30
C THR A 669 -4.54 35.14 17.47
N LYS A 670 -4.47 35.87 18.59
CA LYS A 670 -3.77 35.39 19.80
C LYS A 670 -4.50 34.26 20.52
N GLU A 671 -5.83 34.25 20.53
CA GLU A 671 -6.62 33.13 21.08
C GLU A 671 -6.46 31.87 20.21
N GLN A 672 -6.59 31.98 18.88
CA GLN A 672 -6.50 30.82 17.98
C GLN A 672 -5.10 30.20 17.89
N VAL A 673 -4.04 30.99 18.02
CA VAL A 673 -2.66 30.48 18.04
C VAL A 673 -2.31 29.91 19.42
N SER A 674 -2.83 30.48 20.52
CA SER A 674 -2.64 29.94 21.87
C SER A 674 -3.39 28.63 22.08
N ASP A 675 -4.58 28.47 21.49
CA ASP A 675 -5.36 27.23 21.56
C ASP A 675 -4.74 26.12 20.70
N ARG A 676 -4.11 26.47 19.57
CA ARG A 676 -3.42 25.51 18.70
C ARG A 676 -2.06 25.09 19.27
N ALA A 677 -1.34 25.99 19.94
CA ALA A 677 -0.13 25.66 20.69
C ALA A 677 -0.45 24.77 21.91
N ARG A 678 -1.53 25.06 22.65
CA ARG A 678 -2.01 24.20 23.75
C ARG A 678 -2.54 22.84 23.27
N ALA A 679 -3.09 22.76 22.06
CA ALA A 679 -3.48 21.50 21.45
C ALA A 679 -2.26 20.65 21.06
N MET A 680 -1.22 21.26 20.49
CA MET A 680 0.03 20.56 20.15
C MET A 680 0.83 20.12 21.39
N GLU A 681 0.85 20.92 22.47
CA GLU A 681 1.46 20.51 23.75
C GLU A 681 0.67 19.38 24.42
N ARG A 682 -0.67 19.38 24.33
CA ARG A 682 -1.50 18.25 24.79
C ARG A 682 -1.27 16.99 23.96
N GLU A 683 -1.10 17.12 22.66
CA GLU A 683 -0.84 15.98 21.76
C GLU A 683 0.55 15.38 22.02
N ALA A 684 1.57 16.22 22.24
CA ALA A 684 2.90 15.79 22.65
C ALA A 684 2.89 15.13 24.04
N SER A 685 2.16 15.69 25.01
CA SER A 685 1.97 15.10 26.35
C SER A 685 1.23 13.77 26.29
N LEU A 686 0.23 13.61 25.42
CA LEU A 686 -0.50 12.35 25.26
C LEU A 686 0.37 11.26 24.60
N ILE A 687 1.26 11.65 23.68
CA ILE A 687 2.23 10.73 23.07
C ILE A 687 3.24 10.25 24.13
N GLU A 688 3.75 11.16 24.98
CA GLU A 688 4.66 10.80 26.06
C GLU A 688 3.99 9.95 27.15
N GLU A 689 2.73 10.25 27.49
CA GLU A 689 1.93 9.47 28.42
C GLU A 689 1.62 8.07 27.87
N GLN A 690 1.37 7.96 26.56
CA GLN A 690 1.14 6.68 25.89
C GLN A 690 2.43 5.84 25.78
N ASP A 691 3.59 6.45 25.56
CA ASP A 691 4.88 5.75 25.57
C ASP A 691 5.27 5.29 26.99
N ASN A 692 4.96 6.08 28.02
CA ASN A 692 5.12 5.68 29.41
C ASN A 692 4.15 4.55 29.81
N LEU A 693 2.90 4.60 29.32
CA LEU A 693 1.93 3.53 29.54
C LEU A 693 2.36 2.24 28.84
N ASN A 694 2.85 2.31 27.61
CA ASN A 694 3.40 1.16 26.87
C ASN A 694 4.63 0.57 27.54
N THR A 695 5.50 1.41 28.12
CA THR A 695 6.69 0.97 28.87
C THR A 695 6.29 0.31 30.18
N THR A 696 5.29 0.86 30.88
CA THR A 696 4.73 0.28 32.11
C THR A 696 4.06 -1.06 31.82
N LEU A 697 3.24 -1.15 30.76
CA LEU A 697 2.62 -2.40 30.31
C LEU A 697 3.65 -3.47 29.94
N ARG A 698 4.76 -3.10 29.27
CA ARG A 698 5.85 -4.05 28.98
C ARG A 698 6.55 -4.54 30.24
N ASN A 699 6.78 -3.65 31.22
CA ASN A 699 7.39 -4.02 32.49
C ASN A 699 6.45 -4.87 33.34
N GLU A 700 5.15 -4.56 33.39
CA GLU A 700 4.14 -5.38 34.06
C GLU A 700 3.97 -6.74 33.38
N HIS A 701 4.04 -6.81 32.06
CA HIS A 701 4.03 -8.08 31.32
C HIS A 701 5.30 -8.90 31.60
N ALA A 702 6.47 -8.28 31.67
CA ALA A 702 7.72 -8.95 32.06
C ALA A 702 7.66 -9.49 33.50
N ILE A 703 7.11 -8.71 34.44
CA ILE A 703 6.88 -9.14 35.83
C ILE A 703 5.83 -10.27 35.88
N ALA A 704 4.77 -10.20 35.08
CA ALA A 704 3.75 -11.25 35.01
C ALA A 704 4.34 -12.57 34.45
N ILE A 705 5.23 -12.48 33.45
CA ILE A 705 5.97 -13.64 32.91
C ILE A 705 6.91 -14.21 33.98
N GLU A 706 7.63 -13.36 34.73
CA GLU A 706 8.53 -13.80 35.79
C GLU A 706 7.78 -14.45 36.96
N VAL A 707 6.66 -13.87 37.39
CA VAL A 707 5.77 -14.44 38.43
C VAL A 707 5.14 -15.76 37.96
N LYS A 708 4.72 -15.85 36.70
CA LYS A 708 4.19 -17.09 36.11
C LYS A 708 5.27 -18.17 36.05
N SER A 709 6.50 -17.81 35.66
CA SER A 709 7.64 -18.73 35.64
C SER A 709 8.00 -19.20 37.06
N ARG A 710 7.97 -18.31 38.07
CA ARG A 710 8.23 -18.66 39.48
C ARG A 710 7.16 -19.60 40.05
N LYS A 711 5.88 -19.35 39.75
CA LYS A 711 4.75 -20.22 40.13
C LYS A 711 4.83 -21.59 39.45
N ILE A 712 5.27 -21.65 38.20
CA ILE A 712 5.53 -22.92 37.50
C ILE A 712 6.64 -23.69 38.22
N THR A 713 7.77 -23.04 38.55
CA THR A 713 8.87 -23.68 39.29
C THR A 713 8.45 -24.13 40.70
N GLU A 714 7.62 -23.35 41.41
CA GLU A 714 7.06 -23.73 42.71
C GLU A 714 6.10 -24.92 42.60
N LEU A 715 5.22 -24.92 41.59
CA LEU A 715 4.30 -26.03 41.28
C LEU A 715 5.05 -27.29 40.88
N GLU A 716 6.15 -27.19 40.11
CA GLU A 716 7.03 -28.30 39.78
C GLU A 716 7.74 -28.85 41.03
N SER A 717 8.20 -27.97 41.94
CA SER A 717 8.78 -28.38 43.22
C SER A 717 7.76 -29.08 44.14
N LEU A 718 6.50 -28.61 44.12
CA LEU A 718 5.37 -29.22 44.83
C LEU A 718 4.99 -30.56 44.21
N LEU A 719 4.98 -30.68 42.88
CA LEU A 719 4.76 -31.94 42.15
C LEU A 719 5.87 -32.95 42.43
N ILE A 720 7.12 -32.52 42.58
CA ILE A 720 8.25 -33.37 42.97
C ILE A 720 8.10 -33.83 44.43
N LYS A 721 7.67 -32.94 45.36
CA LYS A 721 7.37 -33.30 46.75
C LYS A 721 6.17 -34.25 46.87
N ILE A 722 5.12 -34.04 46.08
CA ILE A 722 3.92 -34.89 46.03
C ILE A 722 4.25 -36.27 45.45
N ARG A 723 5.14 -36.37 44.46
CA ARG A 723 5.66 -37.65 43.92
C ARG A 723 6.54 -38.43 44.90
N GLY A 724 7.07 -37.78 45.94
CA GLY A 724 7.83 -38.42 47.02
C GLY A 724 6.98 -39.02 48.15
N CYS A 725 5.69 -38.68 48.25
CA CYS A 725 4.79 -39.21 49.27
C CYS A 725 4.18 -40.55 48.82
N ARG A 726 4.66 -41.65 49.39
CA ARG A 726 4.06 -42.99 49.25
C ARG A 726 2.63 -42.99 49.82
N GLY A 727 1.61 -43.15 48.97
CA GLY A 727 0.23 -43.33 49.43
C GLY A 727 -0.79 -43.33 48.30
N TYR A 728 -1.38 -44.50 48.06
CA TYR A 728 -2.37 -44.80 47.03
C TYR A 728 -3.69 -43.98 47.12
N LYS A 729 -4.37 -43.88 45.96
CA LYS A 729 -5.82 -43.57 45.73
C LYS A 729 -6.31 -42.11 45.85
N TRP A 730 -6.04 -41.24 44.87
CA TRP A 730 -6.88 -40.04 44.64
C TRP A 730 -6.93 -39.54 43.17
N PHE A 731 -6.61 -40.40 42.19
CA PHE A 731 -6.50 -39.97 40.77
C PHE A 731 -7.77 -40.08 39.92
N ALA A 732 -8.94 -40.34 40.52
CA ALA A 732 -10.21 -40.49 39.80
C ALA A 732 -11.16 -39.29 39.89
N TRP A 733 -10.79 -38.20 40.58
CA TRP A 733 -11.72 -37.07 40.79
C TRP A 733 -11.30 -35.75 40.12
N LEU A 734 -10.09 -35.65 39.55
CA LEU A 734 -9.59 -34.40 38.96
C LEU A 734 -9.85 -34.22 37.45
N ASN A 735 -10.49 -35.18 36.77
CA ASN A 735 -10.91 -35.03 35.36
C ASN A 735 -12.35 -34.49 35.19
N ARG A 736 -12.99 -33.99 36.25
CA ARG A 736 -14.27 -33.29 36.20
C ARG A 736 -14.29 -32.07 37.13
N ALA A 737 -13.49 -31.06 36.82
CA ALA A 737 -13.78 -29.71 37.30
C ALA A 737 -13.30 -28.70 36.26
N LYS A 738 -14.29 -28.04 35.64
CA LYS A 738 -14.14 -26.74 34.98
C LYS A 738 -13.42 -25.77 35.93
N LEU A 739 -12.34 -25.16 35.45
CA LEU A 739 -11.81 -23.87 35.87
C LEU A 739 -11.41 -23.19 34.54
N SER A 740 -12.35 -22.62 33.78
CA SER A 740 -12.95 -21.29 33.94
C SER A 740 -11.92 -20.16 33.96
N ASN A 741 -11.94 -19.37 32.90
CA ASN A 741 -11.96 -17.91 32.91
C ASN A 741 -11.28 -17.26 34.13
N GLU A 742 -9.96 -17.10 34.02
CA GLU A 742 -9.15 -15.96 34.50
C GLU A 742 -7.68 -16.39 34.42
N LEU A 743 -7.16 -16.33 33.19
CA LEU A 743 -5.75 -16.36 32.78
C LEU A 743 -5.73 -15.89 31.32
#